data_AF-A0A543FUB1-F1
#
_entry.id   AF-A0A543FUB1-F1
#
_cell.length_a   1.000
_cell.length_b   1.000
_cell.length_c   1.000
_cell.angle_alpha   90.00
_cell.angle_beta   90.00
_cell.angle_gamma   90.00
#
_symmetry.space_group_name_H-M   'P 1'
#
loop_
_entity.id
_entity.type
_entity.pdbx_description
1 polymer ?
#
loop_
_entity_poly.entity_id
_entity_poly.type
_entity_poly.pdbx_seq_one_letter_code
_entity_poly.pdbx_strand_id
1 'polypeptide(L)'
;MSTGTTSRRWVGRIVAAGMTTAVGLGLAAGTAVAAPAVAPAAHTVTQPAAAAQPAVAAQPAARPTQVITPDTAASVRRAWEARGRPHRMAVVRDFRIDLATDGRVTRQVGLSGGTVTIADLARVLPASWLKVDDGTATLDATLVLTHSVALQLGGPRSSVSTLQLAGGATPADAASIHTGGGRLALNGITVTSVDPATGQPLPATAKGRPSIVASGGGRLDVTDATINDLGAVSDGAPGADEHTSAAVEFRTGSTGSLVRTTVARGSVGVELSRSQGVHLEQLTVSDSAEDGLLLAGDQDTSMTGIRATGNGGNGVLVSGASGGRPITGITTNANGAFGVAVVGETGTQVSAVDTTADQAGGLRISRSTNITVTGYTATDQRMGVFTHVHSSGIVLDGVQTVGGARGLVVEKSTSTLEAKNSTFSGARVAGVALNGNDIALSGVHVSESRSAVRVDRGANNIRLAGLTIDGGRDGLVTAAGTTGLVVTDLTVNNVTSDGVRSFTPDARITGAHITGGGTGLDLAAGATITNSTITAAREGIRSRSPESVYASGVTVDATQLGINTAAGSPFTLVDSNVHALESVRGVINQQGPNDLSLPPLNLLGAIGVPLIVLAVVLEELHTFRQRRRGGTTRRRRPPLPVEA
;
A
#
# COMPACT_ATOMS: atom_id res chain seq x y z
N MET A 1 11.56 -2.03 31.32
CA MET A 1 12.27 -3.31 31.06
C MET A 1 12.27 -3.54 29.55
N SER A 2 13.42 -3.92 29.03
CA SER A 2 13.86 -3.96 27.62
C SER A 2 12.80 -4.31 26.56
N THR A 3 12.58 -3.40 25.60
CA THR A 3 11.85 -3.66 24.34
C THR A 3 12.88 -3.84 23.21
N GLY A 4 13.19 -5.09 22.89
CA GLY A 4 14.01 -5.45 21.74
C GLY A 4 13.17 -5.48 20.46
N THR A 5 13.46 -4.58 19.54
CA THR A 5 12.94 -4.55 18.17
C THR A 5 13.73 -5.51 17.28
N THR A 6 13.10 -6.61 16.85
CA THR A 6 13.59 -7.42 15.72
C THR A 6 12.41 -7.89 14.87
N SER A 7 12.19 -7.28 13.71
CA SER A 7 11.39 -7.88 12.63
C SER A 7 11.64 -7.21 11.27
N ARG A 8 12.80 -7.46 10.67
CA ARG A 8 13.03 -7.27 9.22
C ARG A 8 13.71 -8.49 8.64
N ARG A 9 13.00 -9.60 8.51
CA ARG A 9 13.35 -10.71 7.60
C ARG A 9 12.12 -11.57 7.30
N TRP A 10 11.31 -11.18 6.31
CA TRP A 10 10.53 -12.17 5.55
C TRP A 10 9.95 -11.61 4.24
N VAL A 11 10.79 -11.30 3.26
CA VAL A 11 10.45 -11.45 1.84
C VAL A 11 11.74 -11.79 1.09
N GLY A 12 11.78 -12.93 0.43
CA GLY A 12 12.84 -13.26 -0.52
C GLY A 12 13.33 -14.70 -0.41
N ARG A 13 12.67 -15.61 -1.13
CA ARG A 13 13.26 -16.78 -1.81
C ARG A 13 12.15 -17.62 -2.48
N ILE A 14 11.84 -17.30 -3.72
CA ILE A 14 11.54 -18.33 -4.74
C ILE A 14 12.68 -18.22 -5.75
N VAL A 15 13.43 -19.32 -5.82
CA VAL A 15 14.71 -19.47 -6.49
C VAL A 15 14.50 -19.70 -7.98
N ALA A 16 15.14 -18.89 -8.81
CA ALA A 16 15.56 -19.30 -10.15
C ALA A 16 16.96 -19.92 -10.01
N ALA A 17 17.08 -21.22 -10.31
CA ALA A 17 18.35 -21.94 -10.29
C ALA A 17 18.99 -21.88 -11.67
N GLY A 18 20.13 -21.19 -11.77
CA GLY A 18 21.08 -21.26 -12.87
C GLY A 18 22.45 -21.60 -12.30
N MET A 19 23.10 -22.62 -12.88
CA MET A 19 24.39 -23.18 -12.51
C MET A 19 25.54 -22.15 -12.56
N THR A 20 26.51 -22.25 -11.64
CA THR A 20 27.95 -22.50 -11.95
C THR A 20 28.81 -22.68 -10.68
N THR A 21 29.69 -23.68 -10.73
CA THR A 21 30.92 -24.00 -9.97
C THR A 21 31.86 -22.78 -9.77
N ALA A 22 32.80 -22.64 -8.82
CA ALA A 22 33.74 -23.55 -8.15
C ALA A 22 34.46 -22.84 -6.95
N VAL A 23 34.99 -23.64 -5.99
CA VAL A 23 36.32 -23.59 -5.29
C VAL A 23 36.95 -22.20 -4.98
N GLY A 24 37.52 -21.85 -3.81
CA GLY A 24 37.94 -22.54 -2.58
C GLY A 24 38.86 -21.62 -1.72
N LEU A 25 39.32 -22.12 -0.56
CA LEU A 25 40.40 -21.62 0.34
C LEU A 25 40.12 -20.26 1.04
N GLY A 26 40.15 -20.07 2.37
CA GLY A 26 40.95 -20.69 3.43
C GLY A 26 42.04 -19.69 3.83
N LEU A 27 41.97 -19.06 5.02
CA LEU A 27 43.10 -18.40 5.70
C LEU A 27 42.77 -18.04 7.16
N ALA A 28 43.79 -18.18 8.00
CA ALA A 28 43.76 -18.28 9.46
C ALA A 28 43.72 -16.93 10.20
N ALA A 29 43.26 -16.99 11.46
CA ALA A 29 43.27 -15.89 12.41
C ALA A 29 44.59 -15.85 13.20
N GLY A 30 45.23 -14.68 13.24
CA GLY A 30 46.37 -14.37 14.10
C GLY A 30 45.96 -13.37 15.19
N THR A 31 46.20 -13.73 16.44
CA THR A 31 46.01 -12.93 17.65
C THR A 31 47.17 -11.96 17.86
N ALA A 32 46.90 -10.76 18.39
CA ALA A 32 47.93 -9.85 18.90
C ALA A 32 47.51 -9.25 20.25
N VAL A 33 48.51 -9.22 21.12
CA VAL A 33 48.47 -9.07 22.58
C VAL A 33 48.52 -7.60 22.98
N ALA A 34 47.82 -7.27 24.07
CA ALA A 34 47.84 -5.97 24.75
C ALA A 34 48.97 -5.87 25.77
N ALA A 35 49.52 -4.67 25.99
CA ALA A 35 50.22 -4.25 27.21
C ALA A 35 50.57 -2.73 27.18
N PRO A 36 50.78 -2.08 28.34
CA PRO A 36 50.13 -0.80 28.65
C PRO A 36 51.07 0.40 28.91
N ALA A 37 50.39 1.50 29.26
CA ALA A 37 50.82 2.87 29.54
C ALA A 37 51.83 3.06 30.70
N VAL A 38 52.62 4.15 30.62
CA VAL A 38 53.19 4.89 31.76
C VAL A 38 53.33 6.39 31.42
N ALA A 39 52.82 7.23 32.32
CA ALA A 39 53.20 8.64 32.58
C ALA A 39 53.62 8.69 34.09
N PRO A 40 54.05 9.81 34.75
CA PRO A 40 54.09 11.23 34.35
C PRO A 40 55.29 12.04 34.95
N ALA A 41 55.12 13.38 35.08
CA ALA A 41 55.83 14.41 35.90
C ALA A 41 56.95 15.19 35.17
N ALA A 42 56.87 16.52 34.90
CA ALA A 42 56.59 17.74 35.68
C ALA A 42 57.83 18.35 36.37
N HIS A 43 58.29 19.51 35.91
CA HIS A 43 59.05 20.50 36.70
C HIS A 43 58.84 21.93 36.15
N THR A 44 58.95 22.90 37.06
CA THR A 44 58.40 24.26 37.01
C THR A 44 59.52 25.30 37.23
N VAL A 45 59.27 26.54 36.78
CA VAL A 45 59.90 27.87 37.12
C VAL A 45 61.40 28.02 36.72
N THR A 46 61.95 29.15 36.24
CA THR A 46 61.81 30.58 36.62
C THR A 46 62.39 31.53 35.55
N GLN A 47 61.80 32.73 35.42
CA GLN A 47 62.35 33.97 34.82
C GLN A 47 63.29 34.68 35.84
N PRO A 48 64.16 35.69 35.50
CA PRO A 48 63.77 36.97 34.88
C PRO A 48 64.79 37.76 34.00
N ALA A 49 64.23 38.72 33.24
CA ALA A 49 64.64 40.11 32.87
C ALA A 49 66.07 40.49 32.39
N ALA A 50 66.16 41.20 31.25
CA ALA A 50 66.60 42.61 31.13
C ALA A 50 66.55 43.13 29.67
N ALA A 51 66.55 44.46 29.52
CA ALA A 51 66.03 45.27 28.41
C ALA A 51 66.99 45.60 27.25
N ALA A 52 66.44 45.95 26.06
CA ALA A 52 66.73 47.15 25.26
C ALA A 52 65.93 47.19 23.93
N GLN A 53 65.30 48.34 23.63
CA GLN A 53 64.68 48.77 22.36
C GLN A 53 65.58 49.85 21.69
N PRO A 54 65.29 50.42 20.49
CA PRO A 54 64.39 50.02 19.39
C PRO A 54 65.07 50.11 17.99
N ALA A 55 64.47 49.53 16.95
CA ALA A 55 64.70 49.95 15.56
C ALA A 55 63.39 49.90 14.78
N VAL A 56 62.95 51.07 14.32
CA VAL A 56 61.73 51.30 13.54
C VAL A 56 62.04 50.95 12.08
N ALA A 57 61.41 49.89 11.58
CA ALA A 57 61.34 49.58 10.14
C ALA A 57 59.87 49.37 9.77
N ALA A 58 59.39 50.19 8.84
CA ALA A 58 58.02 50.20 8.35
C ALA A 58 57.63 48.84 7.73
N GLN A 59 56.70 48.15 8.36
CA GLN A 59 56.03 46.97 7.82
C GLN A 59 54.77 47.38 7.04
N PRO A 60 54.49 46.74 5.88
CA PRO A 60 53.25 46.95 5.16
C PRO A 60 52.07 46.53 6.04
N ALA A 61 50.99 47.33 6.00
CA ALA A 61 49.78 47.17 6.80
C ALA A 61 49.31 45.71 6.86
N ALA A 62 49.55 45.08 8.02
CA ALA A 62 49.00 43.78 8.33
C ALA A 62 47.47 43.89 8.27
N ARG A 63 46.85 43.06 7.42
CA ARG A 63 45.39 42.85 7.46
C ARG A 63 45.01 42.55 8.91
N PRO A 64 43.94 43.16 9.46
CA PRO A 64 43.55 42.91 10.83
C PRO A 64 43.38 41.41 11.05
N THR A 65 44.17 40.86 11.97
CA THR A 65 44.10 39.46 12.38
C THR A 65 42.71 39.23 12.96
N GLN A 66 41.86 38.52 12.24
CA GLN A 66 40.51 38.21 12.71
C GLN A 66 40.62 37.34 13.97
N VAL A 67 40.14 37.87 15.10
CA VAL A 67 40.11 37.15 16.38
C VAL A 67 38.94 36.16 16.35
N ILE A 68 39.22 34.89 16.09
CA ILE A 68 38.24 33.81 16.18
C ILE A 68 38.07 33.45 17.66
N THR A 69 36.87 33.62 18.20
CA THR A 69 36.60 33.28 19.61
C THR A 69 36.50 31.76 19.80
N PRO A 70 36.92 31.22 20.97
CA PRO A 70 36.78 29.80 21.29
C PRO A 70 35.35 29.28 21.14
N ASP A 71 34.36 30.08 21.54
CA ASP A 71 32.94 29.72 21.42
C ASP A 71 32.48 29.59 19.97
N THR A 72 32.96 30.48 19.09
CA THR A 72 32.67 30.38 17.65
C THR A 72 33.27 29.11 17.07
N ALA A 73 34.55 28.83 17.39
CA ALA A 73 35.22 27.61 16.94
C ALA A 73 34.51 26.34 17.45
N ALA A 74 34.10 26.31 18.72
CA ALA A 74 33.36 25.19 19.30
C ALA A 74 31.95 25.01 18.70
N SER A 75 31.25 26.11 18.41
CA SER A 75 29.96 26.09 17.71
C SER A 75 30.08 25.50 16.30
N VAL A 76 31.06 25.97 15.52
CA VAL A 76 31.33 25.46 14.17
C VAL A 76 31.76 23.99 14.21
N ARG A 77 32.60 23.61 15.19
CA ARG A 77 33.04 22.22 15.34
C ARG A 77 31.87 21.29 15.60
N ARG A 78 30.96 21.64 16.53
CA ARG A 78 29.75 20.85 16.78
C ARG A 78 28.86 20.75 15.54
N ALA A 79 28.73 21.86 14.79
CA ALA A 79 27.96 21.85 13.55
C ALA A 79 28.56 20.91 12.50
N TRP A 80 29.89 20.87 12.38
CA TRP A 80 30.63 19.99 11.49
C TRP A 80 30.49 18.51 11.89
N GLU A 81 30.63 18.18 13.18
CA GLU A 81 30.50 16.80 13.67
C GLU A 81 29.10 16.25 13.43
N ALA A 82 28.06 17.06 13.63
CA ALA A 82 26.68 16.68 13.45
C ALA A 82 26.24 16.50 11.97
N ARG A 83 27.11 16.81 10.99
CA ARG A 83 26.76 16.85 9.56
C ARG A 83 27.63 15.93 8.70
N GLY A 84 28.12 14.84 9.28
CA GLY A 84 28.94 13.89 8.53
C GLY A 84 30.37 14.37 8.27
N ARG A 85 30.84 15.38 9.02
CA ARG A 85 32.23 15.87 9.00
C ARG A 85 32.69 16.33 7.60
N PRO A 86 31.97 17.26 6.95
CA PRO A 86 32.27 17.67 5.58
C PRO A 86 33.65 18.33 5.45
N HIS A 87 34.32 18.13 4.33
CA HIS A 87 35.65 18.74 4.10
C HIS A 87 35.60 20.27 4.13
N ARG A 88 34.52 20.86 3.63
CA ARG A 88 34.33 22.31 3.53
C ARG A 88 32.94 22.66 4.03
N MET A 89 32.86 23.68 4.88
CA MET A 89 31.59 24.14 5.43
C MET A 89 31.58 25.67 5.53
N ALA A 90 30.49 26.28 5.09
CA ALA A 90 30.20 27.70 5.26
C ALA A 90 29.03 27.87 6.23
N VAL A 91 29.27 28.50 7.37
CA VAL A 91 28.21 28.83 8.35
C VAL A 91 27.81 30.28 8.15
N VAL A 92 26.61 30.48 7.59
CA VAL A 92 26.05 31.80 7.30
C VAL A 92 25.33 32.30 8.53
N ARG A 93 25.74 33.48 9.01
CA ARG A 93 25.15 34.23 10.12
C ARG A 93 24.72 35.60 9.62
N ASP A 94 23.94 36.30 10.45
CA ASP A 94 23.29 37.57 10.08
C ASP A 94 24.26 38.57 9.43
N PHE A 95 25.42 38.83 10.04
CA PHE A 95 26.42 39.81 9.53
C PHE A 95 27.76 39.18 9.14
N ARG A 96 27.86 37.85 9.07
CA ARG A 96 29.12 37.18 8.71
C ARG A 96 28.95 35.76 8.19
N ILE A 97 29.95 35.27 7.47
CA ILE A 97 30.11 33.86 7.12
C ILE A 97 31.38 33.34 7.79
N ASP A 98 31.27 32.26 8.55
CA ASP A 98 32.41 31.50 9.06
C ASP A 98 32.75 30.38 8.05
N LEU A 99 33.94 30.43 7.45
CA LEU A 99 34.45 29.38 6.56
C LEU A 99 35.25 28.38 7.38
N ALA A 100 34.92 27.10 7.24
CA ALA A 100 35.58 26.02 7.93
C ALA A 100 36.07 24.92 6.98
N THR A 101 37.26 24.39 7.29
CA THR A 101 37.87 23.27 6.57
C THR A 101 38.23 22.21 7.59
N ASP A 102 37.77 20.98 7.36
CA ASP A 102 37.93 19.83 8.28
C ASP A 102 37.56 20.17 9.75
N GLY A 103 36.51 20.98 9.90
CA GLY A 103 35.94 21.38 11.19
C GLY A 103 36.71 22.48 11.93
N ARG A 104 37.69 23.14 11.29
CA ARG A 104 38.39 24.31 11.82
C ARG A 104 38.00 25.56 11.06
N VAL A 105 37.67 26.65 11.76
CA VAL A 105 37.40 27.95 11.13
C VAL A 105 38.71 28.50 10.55
N THR A 106 38.72 28.73 9.24
CA THR A 106 39.90 29.23 8.51
C THR A 106 39.78 30.70 8.16
N ARG A 107 38.56 31.22 8.00
CA ARG A 107 38.30 32.62 7.64
C ARG A 107 36.92 33.06 8.09
N GLN A 108 36.78 34.33 8.46
CA GLN A 108 35.48 34.97 8.64
C GLN A 108 35.32 36.08 7.59
N VAL A 109 34.12 36.27 7.07
CA VAL A 109 33.85 37.35 6.10
C VAL A 109 32.59 38.07 6.51
N GLY A 110 32.63 39.40 6.56
CA GLY A 110 31.47 40.22 6.88
C GLY A 110 30.41 40.17 5.77
N LEU A 111 29.15 40.26 6.17
CA LEU A 111 28.00 40.44 5.29
C LEU A 111 27.31 41.76 5.61
N SER A 112 26.62 42.32 4.62
CA SER A 112 25.82 43.54 4.78
C SER A 112 24.54 43.35 5.61
N GLY A 113 24.24 42.12 6.03
CA GLY A 113 22.96 41.76 6.66
C GLY A 113 21.84 41.51 5.64
N GLY A 114 20.73 40.93 6.10
CA GLY A 114 19.52 40.72 5.30
C GLY A 114 19.47 39.38 4.54
N THR A 115 18.71 39.36 3.44
CA THR A 115 18.58 38.15 2.60
C THR A 115 19.84 37.96 1.77
N VAL A 116 20.53 36.86 2.00
CA VAL A 116 21.71 36.44 1.24
C VAL A 116 21.25 35.81 -0.07
N THR A 117 21.94 36.12 -1.16
CA THR A 117 21.73 35.51 -2.49
C THR A 117 22.93 34.67 -2.91
N ILE A 118 22.78 33.87 -3.96
CA ILE A 118 23.90 33.12 -4.54
C ILE A 118 25.04 34.04 -5.03
N ALA A 119 24.71 35.26 -5.50
CA ALA A 119 25.70 36.26 -5.92
C ALA A 119 26.47 36.82 -4.71
N ASP A 120 25.82 36.99 -3.57
CA ASP A 120 26.49 37.38 -2.32
C ASP A 120 27.46 36.30 -1.86
N LEU A 121 27.03 35.03 -1.92
CA LEU A 121 27.89 33.89 -1.63
C LEU A 121 29.08 33.84 -2.59
N ALA A 122 28.88 34.02 -3.90
CA ALA A 122 29.96 33.97 -4.90
C ALA A 122 31.02 35.06 -4.71
N ARG A 123 30.66 36.21 -4.12
CA ARG A 123 31.61 37.29 -3.77
C ARG A 123 32.47 36.95 -2.56
N VAL A 124 31.99 36.09 -1.68
CA VAL A 124 32.57 35.83 -0.36
C VAL A 124 33.30 34.49 -0.31
N LEU A 125 32.71 33.46 -0.92
CA LEU A 125 33.26 32.11 -0.94
C LEU A 125 34.43 32.01 -1.92
N PRO A 126 35.45 31.18 -1.62
CA PRO A 126 36.47 30.84 -2.60
C PRO A 126 35.85 30.25 -3.88
N ALA A 127 36.43 30.55 -5.04
CA ALA A 127 35.97 29.99 -6.33
C ALA A 127 36.04 28.45 -6.37
N SER A 128 36.90 27.84 -5.55
CA SER A 128 36.96 26.39 -5.37
C SER A 128 35.78 25.82 -4.57
N TRP A 129 35.05 26.64 -3.82
CA TRP A 129 33.89 26.23 -3.04
C TRP A 129 32.58 26.57 -3.74
N LEU A 130 32.54 27.68 -4.48
CA LEU A 130 31.39 28.09 -5.26
C LEU A 130 31.86 28.67 -6.58
N LYS A 131 31.56 27.98 -7.68
CA LYS A 131 31.74 28.48 -9.04
C LYS A 131 30.38 28.85 -9.61
N VAL A 132 30.25 30.03 -10.20
CA VAL A 132 29.05 30.44 -10.94
C VAL A 132 29.45 30.70 -12.38
N ASP A 133 28.85 29.98 -13.31
CA ASP A 133 29.20 29.97 -14.73
C ASP A 133 27.96 29.67 -15.57
N ASP A 134 27.68 30.48 -16.59
CA ASP A 134 26.56 30.29 -17.53
C ASP A 134 25.22 29.87 -16.88
N GLY A 135 24.83 30.59 -15.82
CA GLY A 135 23.58 30.34 -15.09
C GLY A 135 23.55 29.08 -14.22
N THR A 136 24.69 28.39 -14.10
CA THR A 136 24.90 27.26 -13.21
C THR A 136 25.80 27.67 -12.04
N ALA A 137 25.38 27.38 -10.82
CA ALA A 137 26.20 27.50 -9.62
C ALA A 137 26.61 26.10 -9.15
N THR A 138 27.90 25.80 -9.06
CA THR A 138 28.42 24.56 -8.50
C THR A 138 28.96 24.83 -7.10
N LEU A 139 28.32 24.24 -6.09
CA LEU A 139 28.67 24.36 -4.67
C LEU A 139 29.40 23.10 -4.19
N ASP A 140 30.64 23.26 -3.76
CA ASP A 140 31.54 22.24 -3.21
C ASP A 140 31.87 22.56 -1.74
N ALA A 141 30.83 22.91 -0.97
CA ALA A 141 30.89 23.13 0.46
C ALA A 141 29.50 22.96 1.09
N THR A 142 29.43 22.33 2.25
CA THR A 142 28.19 22.27 3.04
C THR A 142 27.80 23.67 3.50
N LEU A 143 26.54 24.05 3.31
CA LEU A 143 26.03 25.34 3.72
C LEU A 143 25.15 25.19 4.96
N VAL A 144 25.39 26.00 5.99
CA VAL A 144 24.61 25.99 7.23
C VAL A 144 24.12 27.40 7.53
N LEU A 145 22.81 27.59 7.49
CA LEU A 145 22.20 28.85 7.92
C LEU A 145 21.98 28.82 9.43
N THR A 146 22.13 29.97 10.09
CA THR A 146 21.74 30.12 11.50
C THR A 146 20.42 30.86 11.62
N HIS A 147 19.89 30.93 12.84
CA HIS A 147 18.74 31.77 13.17
C HIS A 147 18.88 33.19 12.60
N SER A 148 17.75 33.76 12.18
CA SER A 148 17.61 35.08 11.56
C SER A 148 18.22 35.25 10.16
N VAL A 149 18.94 34.26 9.64
CA VAL A 149 19.46 34.30 8.26
C VAL A 149 18.37 33.87 7.28
N ALA A 150 18.24 34.61 6.19
CA ALA A 150 17.47 34.19 5.02
C ALA A 150 18.42 34.02 3.83
N LEU A 151 18.35 32.88 3.15
CA LEU A 151 19.03 32.62 1.89
C LEU A 151 18.00 32.42 0.79
N GLN A 152 18.15 33.15 -0.31
CA GLN A 152 17.33 33.01 -1.51
C GLN A 152 18.18 32.53 -2.68
N LEU A 153 17.76 31.41 -3.28
CA LEU A 153 18.35 30.83 -4.47
C LEU A 153 17.31 30.81 -5.60
N GLY A 154 17.70 31.28 -6.79
CA GLY A 154 16.79 31.44 -7.93
C GLY A 154 15.84 32.64 -7.83
N GLY A 155 14.80 32.62 -8.65
CA GLY A 155 13.78 33.66 -8.80
C GLY A 155 14.01 34.61 -9.98
N PRO A 156 13.05 35.51 -10.29
CA PRO A 156 13.06 36.32 -11.52
C PRO A 156 14.26 37.26 -11.68
N ARG A 157 14.96 37.56 -10.58
CA ARG A 157 16.14 38.44 -10.55
C ARG A 157 17.45 37.66 -10.40
N SER A 158 17.39 36.34 -10.35
CA SER A 158 18.59 35.51 -10.26
C SER A 158 19.11 35.19 -11.66
N SER A 159 20.41 35.30 -11.84
CA SER A 159 21.09 34.80 -13.03
C SER A 159 21.29 33.28 -12.99
N VAL A 160 21.01 32.62 -11.86
CA VAL A 160 21.24 31.18 -11.66
C VAL A 160 19.93 30.43 -11.81
N SER A 161 19.87 29.56 -12.82
CA SER A 161 18.77 28.62 -13.07
C SER A 161 19.06 27.20 -12.57
N THR A 162 20.34 26.88 -12.34
CA THR A 162 20.76 25.54 -11.89
C THR A 162 21.76 25.64 -10.75
N LEU A 163 21.52 24.90 -9.67
CA LEU A 163 22.43 24.70 -8.56
C LEU A 163 22.89 23.24 -8.55
N GLN A 164 24.18 23.01 -8.73
CA GLN A 164 24.82 21.71 -8.59
C GLN A 164 25.48 21.62 -7.22
N LEU A 165 25.14 20.59 -6.45
CA LEU A 165 25.74 20.28 -5.17
C LEU A 165 26.77 19.17 -5.38
N ALA A 166 28.03 19.44 -5.06
CA ALA A 166 29.08 18.44 -5.14
C ALA A 166 28.80 17.29 -4.16
N GLY A 167 29.23 16.08 -4.53
CA GLY A 167 29.24 14.93 -3.65
C GLY A 167 30.29 13.91 -4.09
N GLY A 168 30.27 12.74 -3.47
CA GLY A 168 31.30 11.74 -3.72
C GLY A 168 31.07 10.39 -3.05
N ALA A 169 32.16 9.70 -2.77
CA ALA A 169 32.15 8.32 -2.27
C ALA A 169 31.79 8.23 -0.78
N THR A 170 32.00 9.31 -0.03
CA THR A 170 31.85 9.34 1.43
C THR A 170 30.90 10.45 1.88
N PRO A 171 30.25 10.32 3.04
CA PRO A 171 29.40 11.40 3.58
C PRO A 171 30.11 12.76 3.71
N ALA A 172 31.44 12.78 3.90
CA ALA A 172 32.23 14.00 4.00
C ALA A 172 32.34 14.78 2.69
N ASP A 173 32.06 14.14 1.56
CA ASP A 173 32.07 14.76 0.23
C ASP A 173 30.78 15.55 -0.07
N ALA A 174 29.72 15.35 0.71
CA ALA A 174 28.39 15.88 0.43
C ALA A 174 28.26 17.40 0.72
N ALA A 175 28.06 18.21 -0.32
CA ALA A 175 27.78 19.64 -0.23
C ALA A 175 26.30 19.94 0.10
N SER A 176 25.79 19.40 1.19
CA SER A 176 24.39 19.58 1.62
C SER A 176 24.08 21.01 2.10
N ILE A 177 22.80 21.40 2.04
CA ILE A 177 22.31 22.69 2.54
C ILE A 177 21.43 22.46 3.77
N HIS A 178 21.75 23.12 4.88
CA HIS A 178 21.03 23.02 6.15
C HIS A 178 20.50 24.38 6.59
N THR A 179 19.22 24.45 6.94
CA THR A 179 18.65 25.72 7.44
C THR A 179 19.08 26.04 8.87
N GLY A 180 19.34 25.07 9.75
CA GLY A 180 19.92 25.30 11.09
C GLY A 180 19.24 26.37 11.96
N GLY A 181 17.93 26.59 11.77
CA GLY A 181 17.13 27.66 12.40
C GLY A 181 16.88 28.91 11.53
N GLY A 182 17.60 29.04 10.41
CA GLY A 182 17.39 30.06 9.38
C GLY A 182 16.30 29.70 8.37
N ARG A 183 16.23 30.49 7.29
CA ARG A 183 15.24 30.37 6.21
C ARG A 183 15.92 30.15 4.87
N LEU A 184 15.46 29.18 4.10
CA LEU A 184 15.89 28.92 2.73
C LEU A 184 14.70 29.04 1.77
N ALA A 185 14.84 29.87 0.74
CA ALA A 185 13.87 30.00 -0.34
C ALA A 185 14.49 29.53 -1.67
N LEU A 186 13.85 28.59 -2.35
CA LEU A 186 14.22 28.10 -3.69
C LEU A 186 13.09 28.43 -4.67
N ASN A 187 13.35 29.27 -5.66
CA ASN A 187 12.31 29.74 -6.58
C ASN A 187 12.72 29.53 -8.04
N GLY A 188 11.95 28.78 -8.83
CA GLY A 188 12.18 28.68 -10.28
C GLY A 188 13.55 28.09 -10.66
N ILE A 189 14.12 27.22 -9.81
CA ILE A 189 15.50 26.72 -9.93
C ILE A 189 15.52 25.19 -10.01
N THR A 190 16.51 24.65 -10.73
CA THR A 190 16.86 23.23 -10.65
C THR A 190 18.01 23.02 -9.66
N VAL A 191 17.82 22.16 -8.66
CA VAL A 191 18.90 21.70 -7.77
C VAL A 191 19.24 20.26 -8.11
N THR A 192 20.51 19.94 -8.31
CA THR A 192 20.96 18.58 -8.59
C THR A 192 22.28 18.24 -7.92
N SER A 193 22.65 16.98 -7.85
CA SER A 193 24.01 16.59 -7.46
C SER A 193 24.97 16.58 -8.65
N VAL A 194 26.26 16.69 -8.36
CA VAL A 194 27.33 16.47 -9.33
C VAL A 194 28.48 15.75 -8.66
N ASP A 195 29.04 14.75 -9.33
CA ASP A 195 30.36 14.21 -9.01
C ASP A 195 31.43 15.09 -9.68
N PRO A 196 32.27 15.81 -8.92
CA PRO A 196 33.29 16.70 -9.48
C PRO A 196 34.30 15.98 -10.38
N ALA A 197 34.50 14.66 -10.20
CA ALA A 197 35.44 13.89 -10.99
C ALA A 197 34.92 13.58 -12.41
N THR A 198 33.60 13.40 -12.55
CA THR A 198 32.98 12.96 -13.82
C THR A 198 32.08 14.03 -14.45
N GLY A 199 31.66 15.04 -13.69
CA GLY A 199 30.69 16.05 -14.10
C GLY A 199 29.26 15.50 -14.25
N GLN A 200 29.01 14.24 -13.83
CA GLN A 200 27.72 13.58 -13.94
C GLN A 200 26.95 13.63 -12.61
N PRO A 201 25.61 13.49 -12.62
CA PRO A 201 24.84 13.31 -11.40
C PRO A 201 25.29 12.09 -10.60
N LEU A 202 25.23 12.18 -9.27
CA LEU A 202 25.60 11.05 -8.40
C LEU A 202 24.55 9.93 -8.49
N PRO A 203 24.97 8.65 -8.57
CA PRO A 203 24.05 7.52 -8.55
C PRO A 203 23.34 7.43 -7.18
N ALA A 204 22.14 6.86 -7.16
CA ALA A 204 21.35 6.71 -5.93
C ALA A 204 22.03 5.86 -4.84
N THR A 205 23.06 5.08 -5.20
CA THR A 205 23.86 4.26 -4.27
C THR A 205 25.04 5.02 -3.65
N ALA A 206 25.29 6.28 -4.04
CA ALA A 206 26.39 7.07 -3.51
C ALA A 206 26.13 7.47 -2.04
N LYS A 207 27.12 7.24 -1.17
CA LYS A 207 27.04 7.59 0.25
C LYS A 207 27.25 9.09 0.50
N GLY A 208 28.01 9.76 -0.37
CA GLY A 208 28.31 11.20 -0.30
C GLY A 208 27.36 12.06 -1.10
N ARG A 209 26.11 11.62 -1.29
CA ARG A 209 25.12 12.33 -2.10
C ARG A 209 24.48 13.45 -1.28
N PRO A 210 24.44 14.70 -1.79
CA PRO A 210 23.98 15.84 -1.01
C PRO A 210 22.47 15.84 -0.78
N SER A 211 22.02 16.61 0.21
CA SER A 211 20.61 16.78 0.59
C SER A 211 20.29 18.22 0.99
N ILE A 212 18.99 18.55 1.03
CA ILE A 212 18.48 19.82 1.56
C ILE A 212 17.71 19.52 2.86
N VAL A 213 18.14 20.12 3.96
CA VAL A 213 17.64 19.76 5.30
C VAL A 213 17.15 20.99 6.06
N ALA A 214 15.84 21.09 6.25
CA ALA A 214 15.24 22.01 7.21
C ALA A 214 15.37 21.43 8.62
N SER A 215 16.07 22.14 9.51
CA SER A 215 16.38 21.64 10.86
C SER A 215 16.51 22.76 11.88
N GLY A 216 16.42 22.40 13.17
CA GLY A 216 16.60 23.34 14.28
C GLY A 216 15.54 24.44 14.32
N GLY A 217 14.29 24.12 13.97
CA GLY A 217 13.21 25.11 13.84
C GLY A 217 13.29 25.99 12.58
N GLY A 218 14.21 25.70 11.66
CA GLY A 218 14.37 26.46 10.43
C GLY A 218 13.22 26.25 9.44
N ARG A 219 13.20 27.07 8.39
CA ARG A 219 12.14 27.10 7.38
C ARG A 219 12.68 26.87 5.96
N LEU A 220 12.02 26.03 5.18
CA LEU A 220 12.32 25.79 3.77
C LEU A 220 11.10 26.05 2.90
N ASP A 221 11.15 27.05 2.04
CA ASP A 221 10.10 27.36 1.08
C ASP A 221 10.62 27.08 -0.34
N VAL A 222 9.93 26.24 -1.09
CA VAL A 222 10.30 25.85 -2.47
C VAL A 222 9.10 26.10 -3.37
N THR A 223 9.32 26.81 -4.47
CA THR A 223 8.27 27.15 -5.43
C THR A 223 8.78 27.01 -6.87
N ASP A 224 8.03 26.31 -7.70
CA ASP A 224 8.33 26.13 -9.14
C ASP A 224 9.74 25.56 -9.38
N ALA A 225 10.16 24.60 -8.55
CA ALA A 225 11.53 24.07 -8.56
C ALA A 225 11.59 22.58 -8.89
N THR A 226 12.73 22.15 -9.41
CA THR A 226 13.05 20.74 -9.64
C THR A 226 14.26 20.37 -8.79
N ILE A 227 14.16 19.30 -7.99
CA ILE A 227 15.23 18.79 -7.14
C ILE A 227 15.52 17.36 -7.58
N ASN A 228 16.70 17.15 -8.13
CA ASN A 228 17.07 15.89 -8.74
C ASN A 228 18.29 15.29 -8.09
N ASP A 229 18.34 13.97 -8.06
CA ASP A 229 19.56 13.25 -7.77
C ASP A 229 20.18 13.57 -6.39
N LEU A 230 19.35 13.78 -5.37
CA LEU A 230 19.77 14.08 -3.99
C LEU A 230 19.40 12.93 -3.01
N GLY A 231 19.85 13.04 -1.76
CA GLY A 231 19.62 12.04 -0.72
C GLY A 231 20.65 10.92 -0.77
N ALA A 232 20.97 10.34 0.39
CA ALA A 232 22.07 9.40 0.54
C ALA A 232 21.61 8.09 1.18
N VAL A 233 22.24 6.99 0.80
CA VAL A 233 22.06 5.72 1.49
C VAL A 233 22.75 5.74 2.86
N SER A 234 22.20 5.02 3.85
CA SER A 234 22.83 4.89 5.17
C SER A 234 24.25 4.33 5.03
N ASP A 235 25.17 4.84 5.85
CA ASP A 235 26.57 4.39 5.85
C ASP A 235 26.77 3.06 6.59
N GLY A 236 25.73 2.56 7.28
CA GLY A 236 25.76 1.32 8.05
C GLY A 236 26.57 1.41 9.33
N ALA A 237 26.92 2.62 9.79
CA ALA A 237 27.68 2.81 11.01
C ALA A 237 26.84 2.39 12.24
N PRO A 238 27.34 1.51 13.13
CA PRO A 238 26.61 1.10 14.32
C PRO A 238 26.25 2.31 15.19
N GLY A 239 24.96 2.55 15.41
CA GLY A 239 24.46 3.64 16.27
C GLY A 239 24.26 4.99 15.57
N ALA A 240 24.64 5.13 14.29
CA ALA A 240 23.96 6.10 13.43
C ALA A 240 22.58 5.52 13.10
N ASP A 241 21.52 6.33 13.17
CA ASP A 241 20.19 5.88 12.74
C ASP A 241 20.36 5.24 11.35
N GLU A 242 19.92 3.99 11.17
CA GLU A 242 20.02 3.17 9.94
C GLU A 242 19.29 3.79 8.73
N HIS A 243 18.94 5.07 8.80
CA HIS A 243 18.04 5.75 7.90
C HIS A 243 18.84 6.37 6.76
N THR A 244 18.42 6.04 5.54
CA THR A 244 18.78 6.79 4.34
C THR A 244 18.35 8.24 4.49
N SER A 245 19.20 9.19 4.07
CA SER A 245 18.83 10.60 4.00
C SER A 245 17.96 10.86 2.78
N ALA A 246 16.86 11.59 2.96
CA ALA A 246 16.00 12.00 1.85
C ALA A 246 16.66 13.11 1.02
N ALA A 247 16.18 13.32 -0.22
CA ALA A 247 16.59 14.44 -1.04
C ALA A 247 16.21 15.78 -0.37
N VAL A 248 15.00 15.84 0.19
CA VAL A 248 14.51 16.97 1.00
C VAL A 248 14.00 16.48 2.34
N GLU A 249 14.50 17.04 3.42
CA GLU A 249 14.13 16.67 4.79
C GLU A 249 13.60 17.87 5.57
N PHE A 250 12.44 17.70 6.20
CA PHE A 250 11.94 18.57 7.27
C PHE A 250 12.08 17.83 8.60
N ARG A 251 13.06 18.21 9.41
CA ARG A 251 13.31 17.58 10.72
C ARG A 251 12.49 18.25 11.83
N THR A 252 12.66 17.74 13.06
CA THR A 252 11.92 18.16 14.24
C THR A 252 11.78 19.68 14.36
N GLY A 253 10.53 20.14 14.44
CA GLY A 253 10.15 21.54 14.62
C GLY A 253 10.39 22.46 13.42
N SER A 254 10.94 21.95 12.31
CA SER A 254 11.05 22.74 11.08
C SER A 254 9.70 22.90 10.38
N THR A 255 9.60 23.92 9.52
CA THR A 255 8.38 24.28 8.78
C THR A 255 8.69 24.72 7.35
N GLY A 256 7.68 25.06 6.56
CA GLY A 256 7.85 25.65 5.23
C GLY A 256 6.87 25.10 4.20
N SER A 257 7.24 25.17 2.92
CA SER A 257 6.36 24.75 1.83
C SER A 257 7.12 24.14 0.64
N LEU A 258 6.46 23.21 -0.04
CA LEU A 258 6.83 22.71 -1.37
C LEU A 258 5.64 22.93 -2.30
N VAL A 259 5.73 23.91 -3.20
CA VAL A 259 4.64 24.32 -4.10
C VAL A 259 5.08 24.15 -5.54
N ARG A 260 4.36 23.35 -6.33
CA ARG A 260 4.72 23.04 -7.73
C ARG A 260 6.17 22.55 -7.85
N THR A 261 6.53 21.67 -6.93
CA THR A 261 7.89 21.14 -6.81
C THR A 261 7.94 19.72 -7.37
N THR A 262 8.98 19.43 -8.14
CA THR A 262 9.32 18.06 -8.53
C THR A 262 10.56 17.60 -7.78
N VAL A 263 10.51 16.45 -7.13
CA VAL A 263 11.67 15.77 -6.56
C VAL A 263 11.84 14.42 -7.27
N ALA A 264 12.96 14.22 -7.96
CA ALA A 264 13.18 13.01 -8.75
C ALA A 264 14.51 12.31 -8.42
N ARG A 265 14.51 10.99 -8.56
CA ARG A 265 15.71 10.14 -8.37
C ARG A 265 16.38 10.33 -7.01
N GLY A 266 15.56 10.57 -5.98
CA GLY A 266 16.01 10.66 -4.59
C GLY A 266 16.42 9.29 -4.03
N SER A 267 17.11 9.25 -2.88
CA SER A 267 17.14 8.00 -2.09
C SER A 267 15.75 7.74 -1.50
N VAL A 268 15.31 8.62 -0.60
CA VAL A 268 13.89 8.93 -0.34
C VAL A 268 13.61 10.28 -0.99
N GLY A 269 12.44 10.49 -1.59
CA GLY A 269 12.12 11.76 -2.25
C GLY A 269 12.01 12.91 -1.25
N VAL A 270 10.98 12.88 -0.41
CA VAL A 270 10.75 13.90 0.63
C VAL A 270 10.44 13.23 1.96
N GLU A 271 11.06 13.69 3.04
CA GLU A 271 10.78 13.24 4.41
C GLU A 271 10.34 14.40 5.31
N LEU A 272 9.22 14.21 6.00
CA LEU A 272 8.73 15.10 7.05
C LEU A 272 8.80 14.36 8.39
N SER A 273 9.87 14.60 9.16
CA SER A 273 10.17 13.92 10.41
C SER A 273 9.93 14.85 11.61
N ARG A 274 8.76 14.71 12.25
CA ARG A 274 8.31 15.55 13.37
C ARG A 274 8.36 17.07 13.06
N SER A 275 8.14 17.43 11.80
CA SER A 275 8.00 18.81 11.35
C SER A 275 6.63 19.39 11.73
N GLN A 276 6.50 20.72 11.65
CA GLN A 276 5.26 21.44 12.01
C GLN A 276 4.77 22.29 10.84
N GLY A 277 3.49 22.16 10.49
CA GLY A 277 2.79 23.09 9.60
C GLY A 277 3.41 23.17 8.20
N VAL A 278 3.92 22.05 7.67
CA VAL A 278 4.47 22.02 6.31
C VAL A 278 3.34 22.05 5.30
N HIS A 279 3.47 22.86 4.25
CA HIS A 279 2.49 22.97 3.18
C HIS A 279 3.00 22.30 1.89
N LEU A 280 2.31 21.25 1.45
CA LEU A 280 2.63 20.51 0.22
C LEU A 280 1.53 20.76 -0.83
N GLU A 281 1.87 21.40 -1.93
CA GLU A 281 0.94 21.70 -3.02
C GLU A 281 1.55 21.30 -4.35
N GLN A 282 0.86 20.43 -5.10
CA GLN A 282 1.29 20.00 -6.43
C GLN A 282 2.72 19.41 -6.42
N LEU A 283 3.07 18.70 -5.35
CA LEU A 283 4.35 18.01 -5.21
C LEU A 283 4.35 16.73 -6.06
N THR A 284 5.36 16.58 -6.90
CA THR A 284 5.63 15.32 -7.61
C THR A 284 6.90 14.68 -7.06
N VAL A 285 6.82 13.43 -6.59
CA VAL A 285 7.97 12.62 -6.16
C VAL A 285 8.10 11.41 -7.10
N SER A 286 9.25 11.25 -7.74
CA SER A 286 9.41 10.24 -8.80
C SER A 286 10.75 9.52 -8.78
N ASP A 287 10.72 8.24 -9.17
CA ASP A 287 11.90 7.40 -9.38
C ASP A 287 12.87 7.38 -8.19
N SER A 288 12.37 7.59 -6.97
CA SER A 288 13.18 7.48 -5.76
C SER A 288 13.57 6.02 -5.55
N ALA A 289 14.77 5.77 -5.03
CA ALA A 289 15.25 4.41 -4.79
C ALA A 289 14.39 3.66 -3.74
N GLU A 290 13.89 4.40 -2.75
CA GLU A 290 13.00 3.91 -1.70
C GLU A 290 11.61 4.57 -1.81
N ASP A 291 11.10 5.14 -0.71
CA ASP A 291 9.78 5.78 -0.67
C ASP A 291 9.81 7.14 -1.37
N GLY A 292 8.69 7.50 -2.03
CA GLY A 292 8.54 8.82 -2.65
C GLY A 292 8.37 9.93 -1.61
N LEU A 293 7.32 9.84 -0.79
CA LEU A 293 7.02 10.76 0.31
C LEU A 293 6.90 10.01 1.62
N LEU A 294 7.74 10.34 2.59
CA LEU A 294 7.70 9.83 3.96
C LEU A 294 7.17 10.89 4.91
N LEU A 295 6.03 10.60 5.55
CA LEU A 295 5.42 11.40 6.59
C LEU A 295 5.62 10.69 7.93
N ALA A 296 6.58 11.16 8.73
CA ALA A 296 7.07 10.52 9.94
C ALA A 296 6.79 11.39 11.19
N GLY A 297 5.57 11.29 11.72
CA GLY A 297 5.15 12.00 12.94
C GLY A 297 5.05 13.52 12.81
N ASP A 298 4.98 14.04 11.59
CA ASP A 298 4.72 15.44 11.29
C ASP A 298 3.32 15.90 11.76
N GLN A 299 3.20 17.19 12.07
CA GLN A 299 2.02 17.80 12.69
C GLN A 299 1.52 18.95 11.82
N ASP A 300 0.20 19.08 11.70
CA ASP A 300 -0.47 20.15 10.94
C ASP A 300 -0.02 20.27 9.46
N THR A 301 0.56 19.22 8.86
CA THR A 301 0.91 19.22 7.44
C THR A 301 -0.35 19.28 6.60
N SER A 302 -0.38 20.20 5.64
CA SER A 302 -1.42 20.28 4.61
C SER A 302 -0.89 19.74 3.29
N MET A 303 -1.73 19.01 2.57
CA MET A 303 -1.35 18.38 1.31
C MET A 303 -2.46 18.46 0.27
N THR A 304 -2.11 18.77 -0.97
CA THR A 304 -3.02 18.76 -2.12
C THR A 304 -2.27 18.49 -3.42
N GLY A 305 -2.84 17.65 -4.28
CA GLY A 305 -2.30 17.35 -5.61
C GLY A 305 -0.94 16.63 -5.58
N ILE A 306 -0.74 15.74 -4.61
CA ILE A 306 0.50 14.97 -4.46
C ILE A 306 0.54 13.84 -5.50
N ARG A 307 1.66 13.71 -6.21
CA ARG A 307 1.88 12.63 -7.19
C ARG A 307 3.12 11.83 -6.84
N ALA A 308 2.98 10.52 -6.70
CA ALA A 308 4.10 9.61 -6.41
C ALA A 308 4.21 8.50 -7.47
N THR A 309 5.26 8.53 -8.28
CA THR A 309 5.38 7.67 -9.47
C THR A 309 6.71 6.93 -9.56
N GLY A 310 6.69 5.63 -9.81
CA GLY A 310 7.90 4.86 -10.15
C GLY A 310 8.91 4.73 -9.01
N ASN A 311 8.53 4.99 -7.75
CA ASN A 311 9.46 4.88 -6.63
C ASN A 311 9.71 3.40 -6.29
N GLY A 312 10.92 3.04 -5.86
CA GLY A 312 11.29 1.64 -5.58
C GLY A 312 10.58 1.04 -4.36
N GLY A 313 10.18 1.89 -3.41
CA GLY A 313 9.37 1.57 -2.24
C GLY A 313 7.90 1.93 -2.41
N ASN A 314 7.31 2.54 -1.39
CA ASN A 314 5.94 3.03 -1.44
C ASN A 314 5.89 4.40 -2.15
N GLY A 315 4.74 4.73 -2.75
CA GLY A 315 4.53 6.10 -3.23
C GLY A 315 4.51 7.08 -2.06
N VAL A 316 3.66 6.80 -1.06
CA VAL A 316 3.57 7.55 0.19
C VAL A 316 3.59 6.60 1.39
N LEU A 317 4.49 6.85 2.35
CA LEU A 317 4.54 6.17 3.63
C LEU A 317 4.16 7.12 4.76
N VAL A 318 3.13 6.78 5.52
CA VAL A 318 2.69 7.48 6.73
C VAL A 318 3.04 6.63 7.94
N SER A 319 3.79 7.19 8.86
CA SER A 319 4.24 6.50 10.06
C SER A 319 4.52 7.44 11.23
N GLY A 320 4.66 6.85 12.42
CA GLY A 320 4.98 7.57 13.64
C GLY A 320 3.73 7.83 14.49
N ALA A 321 3.80 8.85 15.34
CA ALA A 321 2.63 9.28 16.10
C ALA A 321 1.72 10.10 15.19
N SER A 322 0.43 9.74 15.13
CA SER A 322 -0.54 10.48 14.32
C SER A 322 -0.57 11.95 14.72
N GLY A 323 -0.53 12.82 13.70
CA GLY A 323 -0.67 14.26 13.86
C GLY A 323 -2.10 14.76 13.66
N GLY A 324 -3.10 13.87 13.62
CA GLY A 324 -4.51 14.23 13.43
C GLY A 324 -4.84 14.85 12.06
N ARG A 325 -3.86 14.90 11.15
CA ARG A 325 -3.99 15.51 9.82
C ARG A 325 -4.60 14.53 8.80
N PRO A 326 -5.39 15.02 7.83
CA PRO A 326 -5.88 14.19 6.75
C PRO A 326 -4.74 13.81 5.78
N ILE A 327 -4.73 12.55 5.35
CA ILE A 327 -3.87 12.04 4.29
C ILE A 327 -4.70 12.07 3.00
N THR A 328 -4.50 13.10 2.18
CA THR A 328 -5.45 13.42 1.11
C THR A 328 -4.86 13.96 -0.18
N GLY A 329 -5.60 13.85 -1.29
CA GLY A 329 -5.25 14.42 -2.59
C GLY A 329 -4.00 13.79 -3.19
N ILE A 330 -3.90 12.46 -3.09
CA ILE A 330 -2.73 11.69 -3.50
C ILE A 330 -3.07 10.86 -4.74
N THR A 331 -2.22 10.91 -5.76
CA THR A 331 -2.23 9.98 -6.88
C THR A 331 -0.93 9.19 -6.91
N THR A 332 -1.02 7.86 -6.99
CA THR A 332 0.16 6.99 -7.09
C THR A 332 0.13 6.15 -8.35
N ASN A 333 1.32 5.91 -8.92
CA ASN A 333 1.45 5.07 -10.11
C ASN A 333 2.75 4.26 -10.11
N ALA A 334 2.64 2.95 -10.36
CA ALA A 334 3.77 2.09 -10.66
C ALA A 334 4.90 2.08 -9.60
N ASN A 335 4.57 2.25 -8.31
CA ASN A 335 5.57 2.12 -7.24
C ASN A 335 5.89 0.65 -6.93
N GLY A 336 7.11 0.38 -6.46
CA GLY A 336 7.64 -0.96 -6.22
C GLY A 336 7.01 -1.70 -5.03
N ALA A 337 6.35 -0.98 -4.13
CA ALA A 337 5.58 -1.53 -3.02
C ALA A 337 4.11 -1.08 -3.10
N PHE A 338 3.61 -0.36 -2.09
CA PHE A 338 2.24 0.13 -2.07
C PHE A 338 2.14 1.55 -2.60
N GLY A 339 1.00 1.92 -3.19
CA GLY A 339 0.71 3.32 -3.48
C GLY A 339 0.79 4.16 -2.19
N VAL A 340 -0.05 3.82 -1.21
CA VAL A 340 -0.06 4.42 0.12
C VAL A 340 0.08 3.36 1.20
N ALA A 341 0.96 3.60 2.17
CA ALA A 341 1.10 2.76 3.36
C ALA A 341 0.90 3.59 4.63
N VAL A 342 -0.03 3.16 5.48
CA VAL A 342 -0.32 3.73 6.80
C VAL A 342 0.14 2.73 7.85
N VAL A 343 1.14 3.10 8.65
CA VAL A 343 1.82 2.18 9.55
C VAL A 343 2.01 2.76 10.95
N GLY A 344 1.43 2.14 11.97
CA GLY A 344 1.59 2.58 13.36
C GLY A 344 0.69 3.75 13.76
N GLU A 345 -0.20 4.18 12.87
CA GLU A 345 -1.06 5.35 13.04
C GLU A 345 -2.31 5.08 13.90
N THR A 346 -2.85 6.13 14.51
CA THR A 346 -4.11 6.09 15.27
C THR A 346 -5.00 7.28 14.91
N GLY A 347 -6.27 7.05 14.59
CA GLY A 347 -7.23 8.13 14.31
C GLY A 347 -7.06 8.80 12.95
N THR A 348 -6.25 8.22 12.06
CA THR A 348 -5.89 8.85 10.77
C THR A 348 -7.01 8.72 9.74
N GLN A 349 -7.26 9.81 9.02
CA GLN A 349 -8.21 9.85 7.90
C GLN A 349 -7.45 9.82 6.58
N VAL A 350 -7.83 8.90 5.69
CA VAL A 350 -7.31 8.81 4.33
C VAL A 350 -8.45 9.14 3.38
N SER A 351 -8.29 10.13 2.50
CA SER A 351 -9.37 10.55 1.61
C SER A 351 -8.90 11.07 0.25
N ALA A 352 -9.71 10.91 -0.80
CA ALA A 352 -9.38 11.41 -2.15
C ALA A 352 -8.00 10.89 -2.63
N VAL A 353 -7.86 9.57 -2.65
CA VAL A 353 -6.61 8.89 -3.03
C VAL A 353 -6.89 7.94 -4.18
N ASP A 354 -6.12 8.10 -5.27
CA ASP A 354 -6.18 7.25 -6.45
C ASP A 354 -4.85 6.52 -6.63
N THR A 355 -4.89 5.19 -6.70
CA THR A 355 -3.69 4.36 -6.86
C THR A 355 -3.80 3.51 -8.11
N THR A 356 -2.72 3.42 -8.90
CA THR A 356 -2.71 2.60 -10.12
C THR A 356 -1.43 1.78 -10.28
N ALA A 357 -1.58 0.47 -10.51
CA ALA A 357 -0.49 -0.43 -10.88
C ALA A 357 0.73 -0.45 -9.92
N ASP A 358 0.52 -0.21 -8.63
CA ASP A 358 1.57 -0.38 -7.62
C ASP A 358 1.79 -1.88 -7.32
N GLN A 359 3.04 -2.31 -7.25
CA GLN A 359 3.42 -3.73 -7.38
C GLN A 359 2.90 -4.61 -6.22
N ALA A 360 2.85 -4.09 -5.00
CA ALA A 360 2.34 -4.80 -3.84
C ALA A 360 0.83 -4.57 -3.61
N GLY A 361 0.34 -3.37 -3.93
CA GLY A 361 -1.06 -3.01 -3.80
C GLY A 361 -1.31 -1.51 -3.68
N GLY A 362 -2.57 -1.10 -3.64
CA GLY A 362 -2.92 0.32 -3.56
C GLY A 362 -2.72 0.87 -2.14
N LEU A 363 -3.40 0.31 -1.15
CA LEU A 363 -3.38 0.79 0.24
C LEU A 363 -2.99 -0.32 1.21
N ARG A 364 -2.01 -0.05 2.07
CA ARG A 364 -1.67 -0.88 3.23
C ARG A 364 -2.01 -0.17 4.53
N ILE A 365 -2.71 -0.86 5.43
CA ILE A 365 -2.95 -0.43 6.81
C ILE A 365 -2.34 -1.47 7.76
N SER A 366 -1.39 -1.07 8.59
CA SER A 366 -0.60 -1.98 9.42
C SER A 366 -0.31 -1.41 10.79
N ARG A 367 -0.53 -2.19 11.86
CA ARG A 367 -0.34 -1.75 13.26
C ARG A 367 -1.08 -0.44 13.56
N SER A 368 -2.27 -0.27 13.00
CA SER A 368 -2.99 1.00 13.05
C SER A 368 -4.39 0.86 13.62
N THR A 369 -4.84 1.87 14.35
CA THR A 369 -6.16 1.86 14.99
C THR A 369 -7.01 3.05 14.60
N ASN A 370 -8.34 2.89 14.54
CA ASN A 370 -9.29 3.97 14.26
C ASN A 370 -8.99 4.69 12.93
N ILE A 371 -8.80 3.93 11.85
CA ILE A 371 -8.48 4.48 10.53
C ILE A 371 -9.76 4.59 9.71
N THR A 372 -10.02 5.77 9.15
CA THR A 372 -11.16 5.99 8.24
C THR A 372 -10.66 6.26 6.83
N VAL A 373 -11.18 5.53 5.85
CA VAL A 373 -10.83 5.66 4.43
C VAL A 373 -12.08 6.03 3.64
N THR A 374 -12.04 7.14 2.91
CA THR A 374 -13.15 7.61 2.05
C THR A 374 -12.66 8.04 0.66
N GLY A 375 -13.50 7.96 -0.37
CA GLY A 375 -13.13 8.46 -1.70
C GLY A 375 -11.79 7.89 -2.21
N TYR A 376 -11.62 6.57 -2.07
CA TYR A 376 -10.39 5.87 -2.41
C TYR A 376 -10.64 4.97 -3.61
N THR A 377 -9.77 5.08 -4.62
CA THR A 377 -9.80 4.26 -5.84
C THR A 377 -8.50 3.49 -6.00
N ALA A 378 -8.60 2.20 -6.30
CA ALA A 378 -7.47 1.36 -6.65
C ALA A 378 -7.71 0.65 -7.99
N THR A 379 -6.84 0.90 -8.97
CA THR A 379 -6.93 0.29 -10.31
C THR A 379 -5.72 -0.60 -10.58
N ASP A 380 -5.97 -1.83 -11.02
CA ASP A 380 -4.95 -2.81 -11.40
C ASP A 380 -3.88 -3.08 -10.34
N GLN A 381 -4.29 -2.96 -9.08
CA GLN A 381 -3.45 -3.24 -7.93
C GLN A 381 -3.36 -4.74 -7.67
N ARG A 382 -2.21 -5.26 -7.23
CA ARG A 382 -2.15 -6.66 -6.78
C ARG A 382 -3.16 -6.90 -5.64
N MET A 383 -3.21 -5.97 -4.68
CA MET A 383 -4.21 -5.90 -3.62
C MET A 383 -4.76 -4.47 -3.57
N GLY A 384 -6.06 -4.26 -3.73
CA GLY A 384 -6.65 -2.91 -3.68
C GLY A 384 -6.47 -2.27 -2.31
N VAL A 385 -6.92 -2.95 -1.26
CA VAL A 385 -6.73 -2.61 0.16
C VAL A 385 -6.25 -3.82 0.93
N PHE A 386 -5.20 -3.64 1.73
CA PHE A 386 -4.59 -4.69 2.56
C PHE A 386 -4.48 -4.23 4.03
N THR A 387 -5.14 -4.94 4.93
CA THR A 387 -5.12 -4.65 6.37
C THR A 387 -4.51 -5.82 7.14
N HIS A 388 -3.50 -5.54 7.97
CA HIS A 388 -2.80 -6.59 8.70
C HIS A 388 -2.08 -6.09 9.96
N VAL A 389 -1.45 -7.02 10.69
CA VAL A 389 -0.65 -6.82 11.91
C VAL A 389 -1.32 -5.92 12.96
N HIS A 390 -2.18 -6.49 13.81
CA HIS A 390 -2.80 -5.78 14.94
C HIS A 390 -3.46 -4.44 14.58
N SER A 391 -4.19 -4.42 13.46
CA SER A 391 -4.95 -3.23 13.07
C SER A 391 -6.41 -3.36 13.49
N SER A 392 -7.04 -2.27 13.94
CA SER A 392 -8.41 -2.31 14.46
C SER A 392 -9.19 -1.01 14.27
N GLY A 393 -10.52 -1.06 14.33
CA GLY A 393 -11.37 0.12 14.18
C GLY A 393 -11.25 0.75 12.80
N ILE A 394 -11.19 -0.06 11.75
CA ILE A 394 -11.00 0.43 10.38
C ILE A 394 -12.37 0.62 9.73
N VAL A 395 -12.62 1.80 9.17
CA VAL A 395 -13.82 2.08 8.37
C VAL A 395 -13.40 2.36 6.93
N LEU A 396 -13.92 1.58 6.00
CA LEU A 396 -13.79 1.77 4.56
C LEU A 396 -15.16 2.21 4.02
N ASP A 397 -15.29 3.44 3.54
CA ASP A 397 -16.57 3.99 3.08
C ASP A 397 -16.45 4.54 1.65
N GLY A 398 -17.19 3.97 0.71
CA GLY A 398 -17.08 4.36 -0.70
C GLY A 398 -15.75 3.97 -1.34
N VAL A 399 -15.11 2.88 -0.89
CA VAL A 399 -13.89 2.34 -1.52
C VAL A 399 -14.23 1.68 -2.84
N GLN A 400 -13.45 1.98 -3.88
CA GLN A 400 -13.58 1.37 -5.19
C GLN A 400 -12.28 0.65 -5.58
N THR A 401 -12.39 -0.61 -5.99
CA THR A 401 -11.25 -1.37 -6.54
C THR A 401 -11.65 -2.00 -7.87
N VAL A 402 -10.78 -1.90 -8.87
CA VAL A 402 -11.00 -2.43 -10.22
C VAL A 402 -9.79 -3.26 -10.66
N GLY A 403 -10.07 -4.49 -11.08
CA GLY A 403 -9.06 -5.42 -11.58
C GLY A 403 -8.20 -6.04 -10.48
N GLY A 404 -6.95 -6.33 -10.81
CA GLY A 404 -6.00 -6.84 -9.82
C GLY A 404 -6.17 -8.30 -9.42
N ALA A 405 -5.46 -8.73 -8.37
CA ALA A 405 -5.61 -10.09 -7.85
C ALA A 405 -6.68 -10.15 -6.75
N ARG A 406 -6.69 -9.18 -5.83
CA ARG A 406 -7.66 -9.08 -4.73
C ARG A 406 -8.13 -7.65 -4.51
N GLY A 407 -9.42 -7.44 -4.27
CA GLY A 407 -9.98 -6.12 -3.96
C GLY A 407 -9.65 -5.68 -2.53
N LEU A 408 -10.30 -6.32 -1.54
CA LEU A 408 -10.03 -6.13 -0.10
C LEU A 408 -9.45 -7.40 0.51
N VAL A 409 -8.38 -7.25 1.29
CA VAL A 409 -7.76 -8.32 2.06
C VAL A 409 -7.64 -7.92 3.52
N VAL A 410 -8.26 -8.72 4.39
CA VAL A 410 -8.23 -8.56 5.84
C VAL A 410 -7.52 -9.76 6.46
N GLU A 411 -6.33 -9.55 7.02
CA GLU A 411 -5.58 -10.62 7.67
C GLU A 411 -6.04 -10.91 9.11
N LYS A 412 -5.60 -12.07 9.61
CA LYS A 412 -6.05 -12.67 10.88
C LYS A 412 -5.94 -11.78 12.11
N SER A 413 -4.89 -10.95 12.16
CA SER A 413 -4.66 -10.04 13.28
C SER A 413 -5.43 -8.72 13.17
N THR A 414 -6.26 -8.55 12.15
CA THR A 414 -7.15 -7.38 12.03
C THR A 414 -8.47 -7.67 12.73
N SER A 415 -8.97 -6.69 13.48
CA SER A 415 -10.28 -6.77 14.14
C SER A 415 -11.13 -5.53 13.85
N THR A 416 -12.43 -5.59 14.10
CA THR A 416 -13.32 -4.41 14.09
C THR A 416 -13.18 -3.55 12.82
N LEU A 417 -13.33 -4.19 11.67
CA LEU A 417 -13.32 -3.52 10.36
C LEU A 417 -14.74 -3.46 9.79
N GLU A 418 -15.14 -2.29 9.34
CA GLU A 418 -16.37 -2.08 8.58
C GLU A 418 -16.02 -1.63 7.16
N ALA A 419 -16.53 -2.32 6.15
CA ALA A 419 -16.54 -1.81 4.78
C ALA A 419 -17.99 -1.54 4.37
N LYS A 420 -18.27 -0.32 3.94
CA LYS A 420 -19.61 0.10 3.56
C LYS A 420 -19.63 0.87 2.25
N ASN A 421 -20.74 0.77 1.52
CA ASN A 421 -20.98 1.45 0.25
C ASN A 421 -19.81 1.27 -0.76
N SER A 422 -19.13 0.13 -0.71
CA SER A 422 -17.85 -0.09 -1.39
C SER A 422 -18.01 -1.08 -2.55
N THR A 423 -17.21 -0.91 -3.60
CA THR A 423 -17.26 -1.71 -4.82
C THR A 423 -15.93 -2.42 -5.09
N PHE A 424 -15.99 -3.73 -5.34
CA PHE A 424 -14.83 -4.54 -5.68
C PHE A 424 -15.10 -5.30 -6.99
N SER A 425 -14.44 -4.93 -8.09
CA SER A 425 -14.76 -5.47 -9.42
C SER A 425 -13.55 -6.08 -10.12
N GLY A 426 -13.76 -7.18 -10.86
CA GLY A 426 -12.76 -7.75 -11.76
C GLY A 426 -11.58 -8.44 -11.08
N ALA A 427 -11.70 -8.83 -9.80
CA ALA A 427 -10.60 -9.43 -9.07
C ALA A 427 -10.35 -10.89 -9.51
N ARG A 428 -9.11 -11.18 -9.94
CA ARG A 428 -8.73 -12.51 -10.46
C ARG A 428 -8.78 -13.65 -9.43
N VAL A 429 -8.68 -13.32 -8.13
CA VAL A 429 -8.68 -14.30 -7.04
C VAL A 429 -9.91 -14.12 -6.14
N ALA A 430 -10.04 -12.95 -5.51
CA ALA A 430 -11.17 -12.67 -4.64
C ALA A 430 -11.51 -11.18 -4.62
N GLY A 431 -12.79 -10.83 -4.71
CA GLY A 431 -13.24 -9.44 -4.51
C GLY A 431 -12.92 -9.00 -3.08
N VAL A 432 -13.38 -9.78 -2.10
CA VAL A 432 -13.13 -9.57 -0.67
C VAL A 432 -12.65 -10.87 -0.02
N ALA A 433 -11.52 -10.81 0.69
CA ALA A 433 -10.96 -11.93 1.46
C ALA A 433 -10.84 -11.56 2.95
N LEU A 434 -11.54 -12.30 3.81
CA LEU A 434 -11.71 -12.02 5.24
C LEU A 434 -11.09 -13.13 6.09
N ASN A 435 -10.07 -12.79 6.88
CA ASN A 435 -9.45 -13.68 7.85
C ASN A 435 -9.48 -13.10 9.29
N GLY A 436 -9.92 -11.84 9.45
CA GLY A 436 -9.96 -11.13 10.72
C GLY A 436 -11.18 -11.44 11.60
N ASN A 437 -11.36 -10.62 12.64
CA ASN A 437 -12.39 -10.78 13.68
C ASN A 437 -13.33 -9.58 13.68
N ASP A 438 -14.62 -9.78 13.94
CA ASP A 438 -15.61 -8.70 14.03
C ASP A 438 -15.61 -7.81 12.77
N ILE A 439 -15.83 -8.43 11.61
CA ILE A 439 -15.80 -7.75 10.31
C ILE A 439 -17.22 -7.57 9.78
N ALA A 440 -17.56 -6.35 9.37
CA ALA A 440 -18.85 -6.00 8.80
C ALA A 440 -18.70 -5.53 7.34
N LEU A 441 -19.50 -6.10 6.44
CA LEU A 441 -19.71 -5.58 5.08
C LEU A 441 -21.16 -5.08 4.98
N SER A 442 -21.38 -3.82 4.61
CA SER A 442 -22.71 -3.20 4.52
C SER A 442 -22.93 -2.46 3.21
N GLY A 443 -23.89 -2.88 2.38
CA GLY A 443 -24.10 -2.25 1.07
C GLY A 443 -22.87 -2.37 0.16
N VAL A 444 -22.18 -3.50 0.22
CA VAL A 444 -20.99 -3.78 -0.59
C VAL A 444 -21.42 -4.44 -1.89
N HIS A 445 -20.83 -3.99 -3.00
CA HIS A 445 -21.03 -4.58 -4.31
C HIS A 445 -19.74 -5.28 -4.77
N VAL A 446 -19.85 -6.53 -5.20
CA VAL A 446 -18.73 -7.29 -5.75
C VAL A 446 -19.11 -7.84 -7.12
N SER A 447 -18.32 -7.57 -8.14
CA SER A 447 -18.62 -8.05 -9.50
C SER A 447 -17.43 -8.69 -10.20
N GLU A 448 -17.73 -9.59 -11.13
CA GLU A 448 -16.77 -10.22 -12.05
C GLU A 448 -15.51 -10.76 -11.36
N SER A 449 -15.67 -11.28 -10.15
CA SER A 449 -14.58 -11.81 -9.32
C SER A 449 -14.63 -13.33 -9.30
N ARG A 450 -13.46 -13.98 -9.28
CA ARG A 450 -13.43 -15.46 -9.22
C ARG A 450 -14.17 -15.98 -7.99
N SER A 451 -13.88 -15.43 -6.82
CA SER A 451 -14.70 -15.59 -5.63
C SER A 451 -15.11 -14.21 -5.16
N ALA A 452 -16.40 -13.92 -5.03
CA ALA A 452 -16.82 -12.58 -4.67
C ALA A 452 -16.42 -12.26 -3.22
N VAL A 453 -16.87 -13.07 -2.26
CA VAL A 453 -16.48 -12.95 -0.85
C VAL A 453 -15.96 -14.29 -0.35
N ARG A 454 -14.76 -14.28 0.23
CA ARG A 454 -14.13 -15.45 0.84
C ARG A 454 -13.88 -15.19 2.31
N VAL A 455 -14.43 -16.04 3.18
CA VAL A 455 -14.17 -16.03 4.62
C VAL A 455 -13.24 -17.20 4.95
N ASP A 456 -12.01 -16.89 5.31
CA ASP A 456 -10.94 -17.85 5.56
C ASP A 456 -10.95 -18.38 7.01
N ARG A 457 -10.29 -19.53 7.19
CA ARG A 457 -10.22 -20.24 8.47
C ARG A 457 -9.68 -19.35 9.59
N GLY A 458 -10.39 -19.31 10.70
CA GLY A 458 -10.03 -18.55 11.89
C GLY A 458 -10.71 -17.19 11.98
N ALA A 459 -11.41 -16.75 10.92
CA ALA A 459 -12.26 -15.58 10.99
C ALA A 459 -13.48 -15.84 11.90
N ASN A 460 -13.90 -14.83 12.65
CA ASN A 460 -15.08 -14.92 13.51
C ASN A 460 -15.91 -13.63 13.47
N ASN A 461 -17.19 -13.75 13.84
CA ASN A 461 -18.15 -12.66 13.96
C ASN A 461 -18.24 -11.81 12.66
N ILE A 462 -18.45 -12.49 11.54
CA ILE A 462 -18.54 -11.87 10.23
C ILE A 462 -20.00 -11.52 9.93
N ARG A 463 -20.28 -10.24 9.67
CA ARG A 463 -21.61 -9.73 9.34
C ARG A 463 -21.64 -9.20 7.92
N LEU A 464 -22.51 -9.76 7.09
CA LEU A 464 -22.69 -9.36 5.70
C LEU A 464 -24.14 -8.86 5.54
N ALA A 465 -24.34 -7.58 5.28
CA ALA A 465 -25.66 -6.96 5.16
C ALA A 465 -25.79 -6.20 3.84
N GLY A 466 -26.85 -6.47 3.06
CA GLY A 466 -27.05 -5.80 1.77
C GLY A 466 -25.91 -6.03 0.78
N LEU A 467 -25.30 -7.22 0.81
CA LEU A 467 -24.21 -7.60 -0.09
C LEU A 467 -24.80 -7.94 -1.46
N THR A 468 -24.31 -7.31 -2.52
CA THR A 468 -24.67 -7.63 -3.90
C THR A 468 -23.48 -8.26 -4.62
N ILE A 469 -23.70 -9.41 -5.24
CA ILE A 469 -22.70 -10.15 -6.01
C ILE A 469 -23.23 -10.36 -7.43
N ASP A 470 -22.50 -9.83 -8.43
CA ASP A 470 -22.86 -9.95 -9.83
C ASP A 470 -21.76 -10.62 -10.66
N GLY A 471 -22.06 -11.78 -11.23
CA GLY A 471 -21.14 -12.53 -12.08
C GLY A 471 -20.03 -13.26 -11.31
N GLY A 472 -19.02 -13.72 -12.04
CA GLY A 472 -17.91 -14.49 -11.48
C GLY A 472 -18.16 -15.99 -11.33
N ARG A 473 -17.34 -16.65 -10.50
CA ARG A 473 -17.42 -18.11 -10.31
C ARG A 473 -18.14 -18.52 -9.03
N ASP A 474 -17.62 -18.14 -7.88
CA ASP A 474 -18.23 -18.43 -6.58
C ASP A 474 -18.74 -17.12 -5.95
N GLY A 475 -19.93 -17.12 -5.36
CA GLY A 475 -20.45 -15.97 -4.62
C GLY A 475 -19.78 -15.81 -3.26
N LEU A 476 -20.47 -16.25 -2.20
CA LEU A 476 -19.92 -16.28 -0.84
C LEU A 476 -19.35 -17.66 -0.52
N VAL A 477 -18.07 -17.74 -0.15
CA VAL A 477 -17.42 -18.99 0.26
C VAL A 477 -16.84 -18.84 1.65
N THR A 478 -17.19 -19.72 2.58
CA THR A 478 -16.54 -19.78 3.89
C THR A 478 -15.70 -21.04 4.05
N ALA A 479 -14.69 -21.00 4.90
CA ALA A 479 -13.83 -22.14 5.20
C ALA A 479 -14.21 -22.81 6.52
N ALA A 480 -13.93 -24.10 6.66
CA ALA A 480 -14.06 -24.77 7.95
C ALA A 480 -13.17 -24.08 9.00
N GLY A 481 -13.70 -23.92 10.22
CA GLY A 481 -13.03 -23.22 11.33
C GLY A 481 -13.31 -21.71 11.39
N THR A 482 -14.28 -21.21 10.62
CA THR A 482 -14.90 -19.89 10.84
C THR A 482 -16.06 -20.02 11.83
N THR A 483 -16.42 -18.96 12.56
CA THR A 483 -17.58 -18.93 13.46
C THR A 483 -18.37 -17.62 13.38
N GLY A 484 -19.63 -17.64 13.80
CA GLY A 484 -20.44 -16.41 13.95
C GLY A 484 -20.73 -15.68 12.63
N LEU A 485 -20.97 -16.42 11.55
CA LEU A 485 -21.36 -15.85 10.25
C LEU A 485 -22.85 -15.47 10.27
N VAL A 486 -23.13 -14.19 9.98
CA VAL A 486 -24.48 -13.67 9.79
C VAL A 486 -24.55 -12.98 8.43
N VAL A 487 -25.50 -13.41 7.61
CA VAL A 487 -25.78 -12.88 6.27
C VAL A 487 -27.23 -12.42 6.22
N THR A 488 -27.44 -11.18 5.83
CA THR A 488 -28.76 -10.55 5.71
C THR A 488 -28.86 -9.82 4.38
N ASP A 489 -29.97 -9.99 3.65
CA ASP A 489 -30.27 -9.30 2.40
C ASP A 489 -29.18 -9.47 1.33
N LEU A 490 -28.68 -10.71 1.20
CA LEU A 490 -27.69 -11.08 0.19
C LEU A 490 -28.37 -11.19 -1.19
N THR A 491 -27.85 -10.50 -2.20
CA THR A 491 -28.23 -10.69 -3.59
C THR A 491 -27.07 -11.31 -4.36
N VAL A 492 -27.31 -12.45 -5.03
CA VAL A 492 -26.32 -13.12 -5.89
C VAL A 492 -26.93 -13.35 -7.26
N ASN A 493 -26.32 -12.78 -8.30
CA ASN A 493 -26.78 -12.94 -9.67
C ASN A 493 -25.69 -13.53 -10.56
N ASN A 494 -26.06 -14.49 -11.40
CA ASN A 494 -25.24 -14.94 -12.53
C ASN A 494 -23.85 -15.50 -12.16
N VAL A 495 -23.68 -16.01 -10.94
CA VAL A 495 -22.48 -16.80 -10.60
C VAL A 495 -22.50 -18.12 -11.35
N THR A 496 -21.35 -18.63 -11.77
CA THR A 496 -21.29 -19.88 -12.55
C THR A 496 -21.24 -21.16 -11.72
N SER A 497 -20.76 -21.08 -10.46
CA SER A 497 -20.67 -22.20 -9.52
C SER A 497 -21.69 -22.05 -8.40
N ASP A 498 -21.28 -21.86 -7.15
CA ASP A 498 -22.21 -21.81 -6.02
C ASP A 498 -22.50 -20.37 -5.60
N GLY A 499 -23.78 -20.07 -5.30
CA GLY A 499 -24.20 -18.79 -4.76
C GLY A 499 -23.62 -18.55 -3.36
N VAL A 500 -23.87 -19.50 -2.46
CA VAL A 500 -23.22 -19.56 -1.15
C VAL A 500 -22.69 -20.97 -0.91
N ARG A 501 -21.42 -21.10 -0.53
CA ARG A 501 -20.82 -22.33 -0.03
C ARG A 501 -20.34 -22.11 1.41
N SER A 502 -21.05 -22.68 2.38
CA SER A 502 -20.77 -22.45 3.80
C SER A 502 -20.24 -23.70 4.49
N PHE A 503 -19.13 -23.51 5.20
CA PHE A 503 -18.54 -24.47 6.13
C PHE A 503 -18.53 -23.91 7.57
N THR A 504 -19.31 -22.86 7.82
CA THR A 504 -19.41 -22.19 9.12
C THR A 504 -20.55 -22.83 9.93
N PRO A 505 -20.26 -23.41 11.11
CA PRO A 505 -21.31 -23.85 12.02
C PRO A 505 -22.19 -22.68 12.47
N ASP A 506 -23.47 -22.97 12.66
CA ASP A 506 -24.51 -22.01 13.06
C ASP A 506 -24.59 -20.78 12.15
N ALA A 507 -24.26 -20.92 10.87
CA ALA A 507 -24.40 -19.84 9.90
C ALA A 507 -25.86 -19.38 9.81
N ARG A 508 -26.09 -18.07 9.85
CA ARG A 508 -27.43 -17.49 9.72
C ARG A 508 -27.53 -16.75 8.40
N ILE A 509 -28.45 -17.17 7.54
CA ILE A 509 -28.71 -16.58 6.23
C ILE A 509 -30.17 -16.16 6.17
N THR A 510 -30.44 -14.85 6.14
CA THR A 510 -31.80 -14.28 6.13
C THR A 510 -31.99 -13.42 4.88
N GLY A 511 -33.12 -13.53 4.18
CA GLY A 511 -33.43 -12.60 3.10
C GLY A 511 -32.52 -12.74 1.87
N ALA A 512 -31.94 -13.92 1.64
CA ALA A 512 -31.07 -14.11 0.48
C ALA A 512 -31.87 -14.26 -0.82
N HIS A 513 -31.44 -13.60 -1.89
CA HIS A 513 -31.97 -13.71 -3.24
C HIS A 513 -30.86 -14.21 -4.18
N ILE A 514 -30.96 -15.46 -4.63
CA ILE A 514 -29.93 -16.10 -5.47
C ILE A 514 -30.55 -16.47 -6.80
N THR A 515 -29.95 -15.98 -7.90
CA THR A 515 -30.41 -16.23 -9.26
C THR A 515 -29.29 -16.86 -10.10
N GLY A 516 -29.57 -18.05 -10.62
CA GLY A 516 -28.64 -18.83 -11.45
C GLY A 516 -27.62 -19.65 -10.65
N GLY A 517 -26.61 -20.17 -11.36
CA GLY A 517 -25.53 -20.97 -10.78
C GLY A 517 -25.75 -22.48 -10.77
N GLY A 518 -24.70 -23.20 -10.39
CA GLY A 518 -24.70 -24.64 -10.17
C GLY A 518 -25.48 -25.02 -8.90
N THR A 519 -25.17 -24.41 -7.77
CA THR A 519 -25.91 -24.63 -6.51
C THR A 519 -26.27 -23.27 -5.90
N GLY A 520 -27.52 -23.07 -5.49
CA GLY A 520 -27.90 -21.86 -4.76
C GLY A 520 -27.16 -21.78 -3.43
N LEU A 521 -27.42 -22.74 -2.56
CA LEU A 521 -26.77 -22.89 -1.24
C LEU A 521 -26.13 -24.29 -1.11
N ASP A 522 -24.82 -24.37 -0.88
CA ASP A 522 -24.09 -25.60 -0.54
C ASP A 522 -23.57 -25.53 0.90
N LEU A 523 -24.11 -26.40 1.76
CA LEU A 523 -23.96 -26.34 3.21
C LEU A 523 -23.25 -27.58 3.73
N ALA A 524 -22.09 -27.39 4.33
CA ALA A 524 -21.26 -28.44 4.91
C ALA A 524 -21.17 -28.37 6.46
N ALA A 525 -21.94 -27.47 7.08
CA ALA A 525 -22.08 -27.32 8.53
C ALA A 525 -23.51 -26.86 8.87
N GLY A 526 -23.89 -26.88 10.15
CA GLY A 526 -25.23 -26.48 10.60
C GLY A 526 -25.54 -25.04 10.21
N ALA A 527 -26.77 -24.78 9.76
CA ALA A 527 -27.16 -23.47 9.28
C ALA A 527 -28.66 -23.21 9.49
N THR A 528 -29.00 -21.93 9.66
CA THR A 528 -30.37 -21.41 9.68
C THR A 528 -30.58 -20.53 8.46
N ILE A 529 -31.55 -20.88 7.63
CA ILE A 529 -31.93 -20.15 6.42
C ILE A 529 -33.37 -19.69 6.58
N THR A 530 -33.61 -18.39 6.43
CA THR A 530 -34.95 -17.82 6.57
C THR A 530 -35.28 -16.86 5.44
N ASN A 531 -36.55 -16.85 5.01
CA ASN A 531 -37.11 -15.87 4.06
C ASN A 531 -36.24 -15.68 2.81
N SER A 532 -35.73 -16.78 2.24
CA SER A 532 -34.74 -16.73 1.15
C SER A 532 -35.33 -17.30 -0.13
N THR A 533 -34.95 -16.73 -1.27
CA THR A 533 -35.41 -17.12 -2.61
C THR A 533 -34.23 -17.57 -3.46
N ILE A 534 -34.36 -18.74 -4.07
CA ILE A 534 -33.36 -19.31 -4.98
C ILE A 534 -34.06 -19.63 -6.28
N THR A 535 -33.64 -19.01 -7.39
CA THR A 535 -34.26 -19.20 -8.71
C THR A 535 -33.22 -19.56 -9.76
N ALA A 536 -33.62 -20.38 -10.74
CA ALA A 536 -32.82 -20.74 -11.91
C ALA A 536 -31.46 -21.42 -11.62
N ALA A 537 -31.16 -21.76 -10.36
CA ALA A 537 -30.03 -22.60 -10.01
C ALA A 537 -30.25 -24.03 -10.53
N ARG A 538 -29.17 -24.76 -10.84
CA ARG A 538 -29.30 -26.19 -11.18
C ARG A 538 -29.80 -27.00 -9.99
N GLU A 539 -29.18 -26.77 -8.84
CA GLU A 539 -29.58 -27.30 -7.55
C GLU A 539 -29.90 -26.15 -6.60
N GLY A 540 -31.05 -26.19 -5.93
CA GLY A 540 -31.47 -25.14 -5.01
C GLY A 540 -30.62 -25.13 -3.75
N ILE A 541 -30.81 -26.14 -2.90
CA ILE A 541 -30.08 -26.32 -1.64
C ILE A 541 -29.43 -27.70 -1.61
N ARG A 542 -28.12 -27.73 -1.39
CA ARG A 542 -27.35 -28.92 -1.08
C ARG A 542 -26.96 -28.91 0.39
N SER A 543 -27.33 -29.95 1.13
CA SER A 543 -26.89 -30.17 2.51
C SER A 543 -26.09 -31.45 2.64
N ARG A 544 -24.87 -31.31 3.13
CA ARG A 544 -23.91 -32.36 3.49
C ARG A 544 -23.38 -32.17 4.91
N SER A 545 -24.11 -31.39 5.70
CA SER A 545 -23.80 -31.08 7.09
C SER A 545 -24.10 -32.29 7.98
N PRO A 546 -23.22 -32.67 8.93
CA PRO A 546 -23.56 -33.63 9.98
C PRO A 546 -24.45 -33.01 11.08
N GLU A 547 -24.54 -31.68 11.11
CA GLU A 547 -25.37 -30.89 12.02
C GLU A 547 -26.67 -30.46 11.34
N SER A 548 -27.68 -30.10 12.12
CA SER A 548 -29.00 -29.72 11.60
C SER A 548 -28.94 -28.47 10.72
N VAL A 549 -29.54 -28.57 9.54
CA VAL A 549 -29.89 -27.41 8.71
C VAL A 549 -31.38 -27.13 8.88
N TYR A 550 -31.72 -25.87 9.19
CA TYR A 550 -33.09 -25.40 9.34
C TYR A 550 -33.39 -24.38 8.24
N ALA A 551 -34.43 -24.63 7.45
CA ALA A 551 -34.89 -23.75 6.37
C ALA A 551 -36.36 -23.40 6.60
N SER A 552 -36.68 -22.10 6.72
CA SER A 552 -38.04 -21.61 6.95
C SER A 552 -38.42 -20.46 6.03
N GLY A 553 -39.62 -20.47 5.46
CA GLY A 553 -40.04 -19.41 4.52
C GLY A 553 -39.18 -19.34 3.27
N VAL A 554 -38.65 -20.49 2.82
CA VAL A 554 -37.74 -20.54 1.67
C VAL A 554 -38.52 -20.84 0.40
N THR A 555 -38.22 -20.12 -0.69
CA THR A 555 -38.72 -20.42 -2.04
C THR A 555 -37.57 -20.90 -2.91
N VAL A 556 -37.69 -22.10 -3.48
CA VAL A 556 -36.68 -22.71 -4.34
C VAL A 556 -37.32 -23.09 -5.69
N ASP A 557 -36.97 -22.35 -6.74
CA ASP A 557 -37.33 -22.62 -8.12
C ASP A 557 -36.09 -23.07 -8.89
N ALA A 558 -35.71 -24.34 -8.73
CA ALA A 558 -34.50 -24.90 -9.33
C ALA A 558 -34.80 -25.62 -10.65
N THR A 559 -33.82 -25.60 -11.57
CA THR A 559 -33.99 -26.19 -12.90
C THR A 559 -33.87 -27.72 -12.92
N GLN A 560 -33.20 -28.33 -11.93
CA GLN A 560 -33.07 -29.79 -11.84
C GLN A 560 -33.47 -30.33 -10.47
N LEU A 561 -32.83 -29.88 -9.40
CA LEU A 561 -33.00 -30.44 -8.06
C LEU A 561 -33.30 -29.35 -7.04
N GLY A 562 -34.41 -29.44 -6.32
CA GLY A 562 -34.80 -28.45 -5.32
C GLY A 562 -33.90 -28.52 -4.08
N ILE A 563 -34.08 -29.58 -3.27
CA ILE A 563 -33.30 -29.85 -2.06
C ILE A 563 -32.61 -31.20 -2.18
N ASN A 564 -31.31 -31.25 -1.89
CA ASN A 564 -30.49 -32.46 -1.89
C ASN A 564 -29.83 -32.64 -0.53
N THR A 565 -30.26 -33.66 0.22
CA THR A 565 -29.68 -33.98 1.53
C THR A 565 -28.87 -35.27 1.45
N ALA A 566 -27.61 -35.19 1.85
CA ALA A 566 -26.75 -36.36 1.95
C ALA A 566 -27.22 -37.28 3.10
N ALA A 567 -26.85 -38.56 3.02
CA ALA A 567 -27.10 -39.49 4.10
C ALA A 567 -26.42 -39.00 5.40
N GLY A 568 -27.17 -38.97 6.50
CA GLY A 568 -26.68 -38.45 7.78
C GLY A 568 -26.74 -36.93 7.93
N SER A 569 -27.37 -36.21 7.00
CA SER A 569 -27.56 -34.76 7.09
C SER A 569 -28.97 -34.37 7.54
N PRO A 570 -29.19 -34.09 8.85
CA PRO A 570 -30.51 -33.68 9.33
C PRO A 570 -30.91 -32.34 8.72
N PHE A 571 -32.10 -32.30 8.13
CA PHE A 571 -32.63 -31.11 7.45
C PHE A 571 -34.10 -30.93 7.82
N THR A 572 -34.46 -29.75 8.31
CA THR A 572 -35.85 -29.38 8.62
C THR A 572 -36.30 -28.27 7.68
N LEU A 573 -37.40 -28.50 6.98
CA LEU A 573 -38.06 -27.56 6.07
C LEU A 573 -39.39 -27.10 6.68
N VAL A 574 -39.60 -25.79 6.74
CA VAL A 574 -40.77 -25.18 7.37
C VAL A 574 -41.39 -24.11 6.48
N ASP A 575 -42.70 -24.13 6.28
CA ASP A 575 -43.44 -23.05 5.59
C ASP A 575 -42.81 -22.62 4.25
N SER A 576 -42.40 -23.59 3.42
CA SER A 576 -41.54 -23.36 2.24
C SER A 576 -42.12 -23.90 0.93
N ASN A 577 -41.68 -23.33 -0.19
CA ASN A 577 -42.06 -23.74 -1.55
C ASN A 577 -40.82 -24.27 -2.30
N VAL A 578 -40.91 -25.46 -2.88
CA VAL A 578 -39.81 -26.11 -3.61
C VAL A 578 -40.30 -26.69 -4.93
N HIS A 579 -40.01 -25.98 -6.02
CA HIS A 579 -40.35 -26.36 -7.39
C HIS A 579 -39.09 -26.70 -8.18
N ALA A 580 -38.99 -27.94 -8.66
CA ALA A 580 -37.90 -28.43 -9.50
C ALA A 580 -38.32 -29.69 -10.25
N LEU A 581 -37.50 -30.18 -11.18
CA LEU A 581 -37.74 -31.49 -11.80
C LEU A 581 -37.72 -32.62 -10.77
N GLU A 582 -36.88 -32.52 -9.75
CA GLU A 582 -36.89 -33.35 -8.56
C GLU A 582 -36.92 -32.41 -7.35
N SER A 583 -38.05 -32.29 -6.66
CA SER A 583 -38.19 -31.36 -5.53
C SER A 583 -37.24 -31.69 -4.39
N VAL A 584 -37.16 -32.96 -4.00
CA VAL A 584 -36.36 -33.41 -2.86
C VAL A 584 -35.66 -34.73 -3.17
N ARG A 585 -34.34 -34.74 -2.95
CA ARG A 585 -33.50 -35.95 -2.89
C ARG A 585 -32.94 -36.11 -1.48
N GLY A 586 -33.17 -37.27 -0.87
CA GLY A 586 -32.75 -37.56 0.50
C GLY A 586 -33.89 -37.43 1.50
N VAL A 587 -33.56 -37.41 2.79
CA VAL A 587 -34.55 -37.33 3.88
C VAL A 587 -34.59 -35.90 4.41
N ILE A 588 -35.80 -35.35 4.49
CA ILE A 588 -36.07 -34.05 5.13
C ILE A 588 -37.20 -34.22 6.15
N ASN A 589 -37.14 -33.48 7.25
CA ASN A 589 -38.24 -33.31 8.19
C ASN A 589 -39.07 -32.11 7.74
N GLN A 590 -40.37 -32.28 7.55
CA GLN A 590 -41.27 -31.22 7.10
C GLN A 590 -42.14 -30.76 8.27
N GLN A 591 -42.25 -29.44 8.46
CA GLN A 591 -43.12 -28.84 9.47
C GLN A 591 -43.93 -27.71 8.81
N GLY A 592 -45.20 -27.55 9.21
CA GLY A 592 -46.07 -26.57 8.57
C GLY A 592 -46.42 -26.89 7.11
N PRO A 593 -47.18 -26.01 6.43
CA PRO A 593 -47.47 -26.12 5.00
C PRO A 593 -46.19 -26.01 4.15
N ASN A 594 -45.80 -27.09 3.50
CA ASN A 594 -44.74 -27.06 2.49
C ASN A 594 -45.33 -27.43 1.13
N ASP A 595 -45.06 -26.61 0.11
CA ASP A 595 -45.44 -26.89 -1.28
C ASP A 595 -44.26 -27.49 -2.03
N LEU A 596 -44.30 -28.80 -2.24
CA LEU A 596 -43.26 -29.53 -2.98
C LEU A 596 -43.83 -29.95 -4.31
N SER A 597 -43.15 -29.57 -5.41
CA SER A 597 -43.49 -30.09 -6.72
C SER A 597 -43.54 -31.62 -6.69
N LEU A 598 -44.65 -32.18 -7.18
CA LEU A 598 -44.77 -33.61 -7.33
C LEU A 598 -43.64 -34.07 -8.26
N PRO A 599 -42.97 -35.21 -7.96
CA PRO A 599 -42.04 -35.79 -8.91
C PRO A 599 -42.78 -35.89 -10.25
N PRO A 600 -42.10 -35.69 -11.40
CA PRO A 600 -42.72 -35.84 -12.71
C PRO A 600 -43.29 -37.24 -12.75
N LEU A 601 -44.59 -37.33 -12.46
CA LEU A 601 -45.34 -38.54 -12.65
C LEU A 601 -45.09 -38.83 -14.11
N ASN A 602 -44.62 -40.04 -14.41
CA ASN A 602 -44.66 -40.58 -15.76
C ASN A 602 -46.16 -40.57 -16.13
N LEU A 603 -46.71 -39.43 -16.51
CA LEU A 603 -48.11 -39.24 -16.86
C LEU A 603 -48.35 -40.01 -18.16
N LEU A 604 -47.30 -40.14 -19.00
CA LEU A 604 -47.22 -41.10 -20.09
C LEU A 604 -47.31 -42.57 -19.62
N GLY A 605 -46.86 -42.91 -18.42
CA GLY A 605 -47.08 -44.24 -17.82
C GLY A 605 -48.48 -44.38 -17.20
N ALA A 606 -48.91 -43.44 -16.37
CA ALA A 606 -50.15 -43.50 -15.63
C ALA A 606 -51.41 -43.26 -16.50
N ILE A 607 -51.31 -42.48 -17.57
CA ILE A 607 -52.40 -42.22 -18.53
C ILE A 607 -52.13 -42.97 -19.85
N GLY A 608 -50.88 -43.02 -20.30
CA GLY A 608 -50.55 -43.72 -21.55
C GLY A 608 -50.66 -45.23 -21.46
N VAL A 609 -50.36 -45.88 -20.32
CA VAL A 609 -50.57 -47.34 -20.20
C VAL A 609 -52.06 -47.69 -20.23
N PRO A 610 -52.97 -47.05 -19.48
CA PRO A 610 -54.41 -47.29 -19.63
C PRO A 610 -54.91 -47.01 -21.05
N LEU A 611 -54.42 -45.97 -21.73
CA LEU A 611 -54.82 -45.66 -23.11
C LEU A 611 -54.31 -46.68 -24.13
N ILE A 612 -53.08 -47.16 -23.98
CA ILE A 612 -52.52 -48.23 -24.84
C ILE A 612 -53.26 -49.55 -24.58
N VAL A 613 -53.52 -49.89 -23.31
CA VAL A 613 -54.32 -51.08 -22.95
C VAL A 613 -55.75 -50.95 -23.50
N LEU A 614 -56.38 -49.77 -23.39
CA LEU A 614 -57.69 -49.51 -23.96
C LEU A 614 -57.69 -49.64 -25.48
N ALA A 615 -56.67 -49.14 -26.16
CA ALA A 615 -56.51 -49.28 -27.61
C ALA A 615 -56.39 -50.75 -28.02
N VAL A 616 -55.57 -51.54 -27.32
CA VAL A 616 -55.42 -52.99 -27.56
C VAL A 616 -56.75 -53.73 -27.31
N VAL A 617 -57.47 -53.41 -26.23
CA VAL A 617 -58.77 -54.02 -25.92
C VAL A 617 -59.82 -53.65 -26.98
N LEU A 618 -59.83 -52.40 -27.45
CA LEU A 618 -60.73 -51.95 -28.51
C LEU A 618 -60.39 -52.62 -29.84
N GLU A 619 -59.11 -52.85 -30.14
CA GLU A 619 -58.66 -53.54 -31.35
C GLU A 619 -58.99 -55.03 -31.32
N GLU A 620 -58.85 -55.71 -30.18
CA GLU A 620 -59.32 -57.10 -30.00
C GLU A 620 -60.85 -57.20 -30.12
N LEU A 621 -61.60 -56.25 -29.55
CA LEU A 621 -63.05 -56.15 -29.74
C LEU A 621 -63.44 -55.90 -31.21
N HIS A 622 -62.65 -55.11 -31.94
CA HIS A 622 -62.86 -54.85 -33.37
C HIS A 622 -62.58 -56.10 -34.21
N THR A 623 -61.50 -56.82 -33.89
CA THR A 623 -61.10 -58.07 -34.57
C THR A 623 -62.10 -59.19 -34.29
N PHE A 624 -62.63 -59.27 -33.06
CA PHE A 624 -63.70 -60.22 -32.70
C PHE A 624 -65.03 -59.90 -33.39
N ARG A 625 -65.34 -58.61 -33.60
CA ARG A 625 -66.50 -58.18 -34.40
C ARG A 625 -66.33 -58.47 -35.89
N GLN A 626 -65.12 -58.31 -36.45
CA GLN A 626 -64.84 -58.64 -37.85
C GLN A 626 -64.93 -60.16 -38.12
N ARG A 627 -64.55 -61.01 -37.15
CA ARG A 627 -64.75 -62.47 -37.25
C ARG A 627 -66.23 -62.91 -37.26
N ARG A 628 -67.17 -62.06 -36.83
CA ARG A 628 -68.63 -62.33 -36.94
C ARG A 628 -69.27 -61.83 -38.24
N ARG A 629 -68.56 -61.07 -39.09
CA ARG A 629 -69.09 -60.54 -40.38
C ARG A 629 -68.07 -60.62 -41.52
N GLY A 630 -67.50 -61.80 -41.73
CA GLY A 630 -66.50 -62.04 -42.77
C GLY A 630 -66.76 -63.29 -43.62
N GLY A 631 -68.00 -63.51 -44.05
CA GLY A 631 -68.31 -64.49 -45.10
C GLY A 631 -68.07 -63.90 -46.49
N THR A 632 -67.00 -64.37 -47.14
CA THR A 632 -66.78 -64.49 -48.60
C THR A 632 -67.03 -63.26 -49.48
N THR A 633 -65.96 -62.71 -50.07
CA THR A 633 -66.01 -62.28 -51.47
C THR A 633 -64.68 -62.47 -52.21
N ARG A 634 -64.83 -63.05 -53.40
CA ARG A 634 -63.87 -63.60 -54.36
C ARG A 634 -62.67 -62.72 -54.71
N ARG A 635 -61.53 -63.43 -54.84
CA ARG A 635 -60.38 -63.14 -55.73
C ARG A 635 -60.80 -62.58 -57.10
N ARG A 636 -60.17 -61.49 -57.53
CA ARG A 636 -59.86 -61.21 -58.94
C ARG A 636 -58.34 -61.20 -59.12
N ARG A 637 -57.89 -61.92 -60.15
CA ARG A 637 -56.48 -62.06 -60.57
C ARG A 637 -55.97 -60.75 -61.19
N PRO A 638 -54.70 -60.38 -61.01
CA PRO A 638 -54.02 -59.40 -61.85
C PRO A 638 -53.71 -59.99 -63.25
N PRO A 639 -53.74 -59.19 -64.32
CA PRO A 639 -53.36 -59.63 -65.66
C PRO A 639 -51.83 -59.79 -65.81
N LEU A 640 -51.45 -60.70 -66.71
CA LEU A 640 -50.08 -61.03 -67.12
C LEU A 640 -49.37 -59.83 -67.79
N PRO A 641 -48.04 -59.73 -67.70
CA PRO A 641 -47.23 -58.87 -68.56
C PRO A 641 -46.99 -59.52 -69.93
N VAL A 642 -47.09 -58.72 -70.99
CA VAL A 642 -46.59 -59.03 -72.34
C VAL A 642 -45.37 -58.13 -72.58
N GLU A 643 -44.30 -58.71 -73.11
CA GLU A 643 -43.03 -58.08 -73.46
C GLU A 643 -43.19 -56.93 -74.47
N ALA A 644 -42.42 -55.86 -74.25
CA ALA A 644 -41.50 -55.23 -75.21
C ALA A 644 -40.47 -54.40 -74.43
#